data_AF-A0AAV1T9Z3-F1
#
_entry.id   AF-A0AAV1T9Z3-F1
#
_cell.length_a   1.000
_cell.length_b   1.000
_cell.length_c   1.000
_cell.angle_alpha   90.00
_cell.angle_beta   90.00
_cell.angle_gamma   90.00
#
_symmetry.space_group_name_H-M   'P 1'
#
loop_
_entity.id
_entity.type
_entity.pdbx_description
1 polymer ?
#
loop_
_entity_poly.entity_id
_entity_poly.type
_entity_poly.pdbx_seq_one_letter_code
_entity_poly.pdbx_strand_id
1 'polypeptide(L)'
;MMAGLAVLVALSVVLFVGTIVVLLFFCRRIQLQRARESLVFIQETADVYREELNDSFTEQALWRCGVCKFLNHPERKLCDLCQTLRGAERDVASYKNRSRRSLSASSMQKMTRIGEMEAFSSARADDAIGGSIGRPSFEFPRKPRLSKSNMSKLQLAASRRQQWKRMPTTDGLHRWVRQQSVRRRSSAFAQRESMEIDPGGRLSLNRYLDSTERDSNLSVGYIRVRDSLGKLVLNESDVVATDFHYRIKILDGTGSSELIMNLEGVHNLPFPDKIRWFSTEIHRLWLPWESGHAELVVRRDHLLQDSFELVGAMKPYQLRQRWRVVFEGEPALDAGGVMREWYTLLFAELFDPTFGLFVSTVGDERSYWINASSDLLLGEDDHLAYFEFAGRLVGKAILEEHLMPVHLALPFLKHILGVPISFSDLQFLDDEIYNSALMVKKIDDIEPLCLDFTATRVVDGRADVVELVDGGASIDVTRENRSRYLDALFKYHVLESVSGQLLSFLTALYDVVPEGLLKVFDYQELELLMCGVPSIDVEDWKKHTDFKFYSHNFPTELELNNIEWLWEVVEDLKNEDRVRLLQFTTGTGRVPAQGFKGLISSDGRVRRFNVAFSGRDQSFLFPKAHTCFNRLDLPIYNSKEVLAEYINLIVQMDITGFTIE
;
A
#
# COMPACT_ATOMS: atom_id res chain seq x y z
N MET A 1 -15.23 5.94 -78.53
CA MET A 1 -15.68 5.12 -77.38
C MET A 1 -14.73 5.23 -76.18
N MET A 2 -13.48 4.73 -76.27
CA MET A 2 -12.52 4.69 -75.15
C MET A 2 -12.42 5.97 -74.28
N ALA A 3 -12.32 7.15 -74.90
CA ALA A 3 -12.18 8.41 -74.17
C ALA A 3 -13.37 8.72 -73.23
N GLY A 4 -14.61 8.39 -73.62
CA GLY A 4 -15.79 8.59 -72.77
C GLY A 4 -15.81 7.67 -71.55
N LEU A 5 -15.29 6.45 -71.70
CA LEU A 5 -15.16 5.48 -70.60
C LEU A 5 -14.15 5.98 -69.56
N ALA A 6 -13.02 6.53 -70.00
CA ALA A 6 -12.01 7.10 -69.11
C ALA A 6 -12.55 8.30 -68.28
N VAL A 7 -13.35 9.18 -68.90
CA VAL A 7 -13.99 10.31 -68.18
C VAL A 7 -15.02 9.82 -67.16
N LEU A 8 -15.81 8.79 -67.49
CA LEU A 8 -16.75 8.17 -66.54
C LEU A 8 -16.05 7.52 -65.34
N VAL A 9 -14.92 6.85 -65.56
CA VAL A 9 -14.10 6.27 -64.48
C VAL A 9 -13.43 7.36 -63.62
N ALA A 10 -12.95 8.45 -64.23
CA ALA A 10 -12.41 9.58 -63.48
C ALA A 10 -13.49 10.24 -62.58
N LEU A 11 -14.70 10.45 -63.12
CA LEU A 11 -15.83 11.01 -62.36
C LEU A 11 -16.30 10.08 -61.23
N SER A 12 -16.35 8.77 -61.44
CA SER A 12 -16.74 7.83 -60.39
C SER A 12 -15.68 7.74 -59.28
N VAL A 13 -14.39 7.80 -59.61
CA VAL A 13 -13.31 7.90 -58.60
C VAL A 13 -13.39 9.19 -57.81
N VAL A 14 -13.64 10.35 -58.45
CA VAL A 14 -13.81 11.63 -57.74
C VAL A 14 -15.03 11.61 -56.81
N LEU A 15 -16.15 11.04 -57.24
CA LEU A 15 -17.35 10.86 -56.39
C LEU A 15 -17.10 9.87 -55.23
N PHE A 16 -16.35 8.80 -55.46
CA PHE A 16 -15.99 7.82 -54.43
C PHE A 16 -15.03 8.41 -53.37
N VAL A 17 -14.00 9.15 -53.80
CA VAL A 17 -13.11 9.88 -52.87
C VAL A 17 -13.89 10.98 -52.12
N GLY A 18 -14.75 11.73 -52.81
CA GLY A 18 -15.59 12.76 -52.17
C GLY A 18 -16.54 12.20 -51.12
N THR A 19 -17.19 11.06 -51.40
CA THR A 19 -18.08 10.39 -50.44
C THR A 19 -17.30 9.77 -49.27
N ILE A 20 -16.11 9.23 -49.49
CA ILE A 20 -15.20 8.81 -48.40
C ILE A 20 -14.80 9.99 -47.52
N VAL A 21 -14.43 11.14 -48.09
CA VAL A 21 -14.06 12.34 -47.33
C VAL A 21 -15.24 12.86 -46.50
N VAL A 22 -16.46 12.88 -47.05
CA VAL A 22 -17.68 13.27 -46.32
C VAL A 22 -18.01 12.26 -45.20
N LEU A 23 -17.85 10.96 -45.43
CA LEU A 23 -18.05 9.93 -44.41
C LEU A 23 -17.01 10.03 -43.29
N LEU A 24 -15.73 10.23 -43.61
CA LEU A 24 -14.67 10.45 -42.63
C LEU A 24 -14.93 11.72 -41.80
N PHE A 25 -15.38 12.81 -42.44
CA PHE A 25 -15.78 14.02 -41.74
C PHE A 25 -16.97 13.79 -40.80
N PHE A 26 -18.00 13.06 -41.23
CA PHE A 26 -19.14 12.70 -40.38
C PHE A 26 -18.74 11.79 -39.21
N CYS A 27 -17.93 10.75 -39.45
CA CYS A 27 -17.40 9.87 -38.40
C CYS A 27 -16.57 10.66 -37.38
N ARG A 28 -15.64 11.50 -37.84
CA ARG A 28 -14.84 12.40 -36.98
C ARG A 28 -15.75 13.33 -36.17
N ARG A 29 -16.79 13.91 -36.78
CA ARG A 29 -17.75 14.79 -36.07
C ARG A 29 -18.58 14.05 -35.02
N ILE A 30 -18.95 12.79 -35.27
CA ILE A 30 -19.65 11.92 -34.31
C ILE A 30 -18.71 11.49 -33.17
N GLN A 31 -17.44 11.20 -33.46
CA GLN A 31 -16.42 10.95 -32.44
C GLN A 31 -16.19 12.19 -31.56
N LEU A 32 -16.06 13.38 -32.16
CA LEU A 32 -15.95 14.66 -31.45
C LEU A 32 -17.19 14.97 -30.60
N GLN A 33 -18.40 14.59 -31.03
CA GLN A 33 -19.60 14.69 -30.18
C GLN A 33 -19.53 13.72 -29.00
N ARG A 34 -19.19 12.45 -29.21
CA ARG A 34 -19.04 11.47 -28.11
C ARG A 34 -17.97 11.87 -27.10
N ALA A 35 -16.83 12.39 -27.57
CA ALA A 35 -15.78 12.93 -26.70
C ALA A 35 -16.29 14.09 -25.83
N ARG A 36 -17.09 14.99 -26.41
CA ARG A 36 -17.76 16.10 -25.70
C ARG A 36 -18.86 15.63 -24.73
N GLU A 37 -19.48 14.48 -24.99
CA GLU A 37 -20.49 13.85 -24.11
C GLU A 37 -19.85 13.03 -22.98
N SER A 38 -18.61 12.54 -23.16
CA SER A 38 -17.86 11.79 -22.14
C SER A 38 -17.02 12.64 -21.18
N LEU A 39 -16.72 13.89 -21.55
CA LEU A 39 -15.95 14.80 -20.69
C LEU A 39 -16.84 15.38 -19.58
N VAL A 40 -16.53 15.04 -18.33
CA VAL A 40 -17.19 15.62 -17.17
C VAL A 40 -16.76 17.09 -17.04
N PHE A 41 -17.70 17.99 -17.34
CA PHE A 41 -17.53 19.41 -17.06
C PHE A 41 -17.45 19.62 -15.55
N ILE A 42 -16.69 20.64 -15.13
CA ILE A 42 -16.68 21.09 -13.73
C ILE A 42 -18.09 21.59 -13.36
N GLN A 43 -18.89 20.71 -12.76
CA GLN A 43 -19.78 21.15 -11.70
C GLN A 43 -18.90 21.69 -10.59
N GLU A 44 -19.32 22.80 -9.96
CA GLU A 44 -18.76 23.19 -8.67
C GLU A 44 -18.98 22.00 -7.73
N THR A 45 -17.89 21.32 -7.35
CA THR A 45 -17.96 20.18 -6.44
C THR A 45 -18.53 20.70 -5.14
N ALA A 46 -19.69 20.18 -4.73
CA ALA A 46 -20.23 20.40 -3.41
C ALA A 46 -19.19 20.02 -2.33
N ASP A 47 -19.42 20.44 -1.09
CA ASP A 47 -18.53 20.24 0.06
C ASP A 47 -18.47 18.75 0.49
N VAL A 48 -17.94 17.90 -0.39
CA VAL A 48 -17.93 16.44 -0.31
C VAL A 48 -16.69 15.97 0.42
N TYR A 49 -16.86 15.16 1.46
CA TYR A 49 -15.76 14.50 2.18
C TYR A 49 -15.54 13.05 1.69
N ARG A 50 -14.43 12.41 2.07
CA ARG A 50 -14.06 11.08 1.55
C ARG A 50 -15.09 10.00 1.88
N GLU A 51 -15.75 10.10 3.03
CA GLU A 51 -16.80 9.20 3.48
C GLU A 51 -18.08 9.28 2.63
N GLU A 52 -18.36 10.44 2.03
CA GLU A 52 -19.52 10.71 1.18
C GLU A 52 -19.34 10.25 -0.28
N LEU A 53 -18.14 9.77 -0.62
CA LEU A 53 -17.85 9.17 -1.93
C LEU A 53 -18.69 7.92 -2.13
N ASN A 54 -19.76 8.08 -2.92
CA ASN A 54 -20.57 6.98 -3.42
C ASN A 54 -19.72 6.09 -4.35
N ASP A 55 -19.53 4.84 -3.96
CA ASP A 55 -19.00 3.77 -4.82
C ASP A 55 -20.08 3.34 -5.83
N SER A 56 -20.43 4.25 -6.74
CA SER A 56 -21.41 4.00 -7.78
C SER A 56 -20.94 2.84 -8.67
N PHE A 57 -21.74 1.76 -8.68
CA PHE A 57 -21.57 0.53 -9.45
C PHE A 57 -20.75 -0.63 -8.81
N THR A 58 -21.37 -1.28 -7.82
CA THR A 58 -21.27 -2.74 -7.58
C THR A 58 -19.97 -3.32 -6.98
N GLU A 59 -19.14 -2.54 -6.27
CA GLU A 59 -17.85 -3.01 -5.74
C GLU A 59 -17.86 -3.52 -4.27
N GLN A 60 -19.03 -3.70 -3.65
CA GLN A 60 -19.25 -4.13 -2.24
C GLN A 60 -18.71 -5.54 -1.86
N ALA A 61 -17.86 -6.15 -2.68
CA ALA A 61 -17.26 -7.46 -2.44
C ALA A 61 -15.78 -7.56 -2.87
N LEU A 62 -15.14 -6.43 -3.18
CA LEU A 62 -13.77 -6.42 -3.70
C LEU A 62 -12.73 -6.31 -2.58
N TRP A 63 -12.16 -7.46 -2.21
CA TRP A 63 -10.72 -7.71 -2.10
C TRP A 63 -10.50 -9.13 -1.56
N ARG A 64 -9.95 -10.05 -2.38
CA ARG A 64 -9.57 -11.38 -1.87
C ARG A 64 -8.29 -11.96 -2.46
N CYS A 65 -7.21 -11.19 -2.41
CA CYS A 65 -5.89 -11.71 -2.76
C CYS A 65 -5.35 -12.74 -1.74
N GLY A 66 -5.80 -14.00 -1.87
CA GLY A 66 -5.06 -15.16 -1.38
C GLY A 66 -3.88 -15.45 -2.29
N VAL A 67 -2.89 -14.55 -2.31
CA VAL A 67 -1.73 -14.45 -3.23
C VAL A 67 -2.04 -14.10 -4.69
N CYS A 68 -3.13 -14.59 -5.33
CA CYS A 68 -3.56 -14.03 -6.64
C CYS A 68 -4.99 -14.40 -7.13
N LYS A 69 -5.87 -15.01 -6.31
CA LYS A 69 -7.30 -15.21 -6.71
C LYS A 69 -8.12 -13.93 -6.49
N PHE A 70 -7.70 -12.96 -7.30
CA PHE A 70 -7.90 -11.53 -7.24
C PHE A 70 -9.36 -11.09 -7.44
N LEU A 71 -9.78 -10.09 -6.67
CA LEU A 71 -11.04 -9.36 -6.82
C LEU A 71 -10.82 -7.93 -6.32
N ASN A 72 -10.09 -7.14 -7.11
CA ASN A 72 -9.98 -5.69 -7.01
C ASN A 72 -10.49 -5.10 -8.34
N HIS A 73 -10.81 -3.79 -8.36
CA HIS A 73 -11.55 -3.08 -9.42
C HIS A 73 -11.23 -3.63 -10.83
N PRO A 74 -12.20 -4.04 -11.68
CA PRO A 74 -11.94 -4.82 -12.90
C PRO A 74 -10.88 -4.25 -13.85
N GLU A 75 -10.80 -2.92 -13.94
CA GLU A 75 -9.82 -2.17 -14.75
C GLU A 75 -8.37 -2.30 -14.23
N ARG A 76 -8.15 -2.52 -12.92
CA ARG A 76 -6.81 -2.57 -12.29
C ARG A 76 -5.96 -3.69 -12.88
N LYS A 77 -4.83 -3.32 -13.50
CA LYS A 77 -3.90 -4.23 -14.20
C LYS A 77 -3.03 -5.04 -13.22
N LEU A 78 -2.64 -4.46 -12.08
CA LEU A 78 -1.84 -5.09 -11.01
C LEU A 78 -2.68 -5.32 -9.74
N CYS A 79 -2.18 -6.18 -8.83
CA CYS A 79 -2.87 -6.47 -7.57
C CYS A 79 -2.39 -5.58 -6.42
N ASP A 80 -3.22 -4.65 -5.96
CA ASP A 80 -2.88 -3.69 -4.89
C ASP A 80 -2.28 -4.36 -3.63
N LEU A 81 -2.72 -5.58 -3.28
CA LEU A 81 -2.20 -6.37 -2.13
C LEU A 81 -0.88 -7.14 -2.37
N CYS A 82 -0.47 -7.43 -3.60
CA CYS A 82 0.64 -8.37 -3.90
C CYS A 82 1.38 -8.16 -5.24
N GLN A 83 1.04 -7.09 -5.95
CA GLN A 83 1.50 -6.66 -7.28
C GLN A 83 1.55 -7.72 -8.39
N THR A 84 0.82 -8.83 -8.24
CA THR A 84 0.70 -9.84 -9.31
C THR A 84 -0.17 -9.32 -10.46
N LEU A 85 0.34 -9.39 -11.68
CA LEU A 85 -0.34 -8.95 -12.91
C LEU A 85 -1.59 -9.79 -13.22
N ARG A 86 -2.70 -9.12 -13.54
CA ARG A 86 -3.97 -9.75 -13.94
C ARG A 86 -3.75 -10.61 -15.19
N GLY A 87 -4.00 -11.91 -15.08
CA GLY A 87 -3.83 -12.89 -16.17
C GLY A 87 -2.57 -13.74 -16.11
N ALA A 88 -1.50 -13.29 -15.42
CA ALA A 88 -0.22 -13.99 -15.32
C ALA A 88 -0.28 -15.34 -14.56
N GLU A 89 -1.43 -15.70 -13.99
CA GLU A 89 -1.74 -17.01 -13.38
C GLU A 89 -1.55 -18.23 -14.31
N ARG A 90 -1.24 -18.04 -15.61
CA ARG A 90 -1.05 -19.14 -16.59
C ARG A 90 0.41 -19.48 -16.86
N ASP A 91 1.31 -18.50 -16.92
CA ASP A 91 2.60 -18.67 -17.62
C ASP A 91 3.78 -19.12 -16.74
N VAL A 92 3.62 -19.08 -15.42
CA VAL A 92 4.65 -19.55 -14.44
C VAL A 92 5.02 -21.03 -14.63
N ALA A 93 4.18 -21.82 -15.32
CA ALA A 93 4.47 -23.20 -15.68
C ALA A 93 5.52 -23.38 -16.80
N SER A 94 5.76 -22.35 -17.64
CA SER A 94 6.54 -22.51 -18.88
C SER A 94 8.06 -22.46 -18.67
N TYR A 95 8.52 -21.67 -17.70
CA TYR A 95 9.96 -21.35 -17.54
C TYR A 95 10.86 -22.52 -17.09
N LYS A 96 10.30 -23.65 -16.64
CA LYS A 96 11.08 -24.81 -16.16
C LYS A 96 11.48 -25.83 -17.23
N ASN A 97 11.12 -25.65 -18.50
CA ASN A 97 11.37 -26.64 -19.56
C ASN A 97 12.36 -26.24 -20.68
N ARG A 98 13.13 -25.15 -20.52
CA ARG A 98 14.20 -24.77 -21.48
C ARG A 98 15.64 -25.02 -21.02
N SER A 99 15.89 -25.38 -19.75
CA SER A 99 17.22 -25.70 -19.23
C SER A 99 17.45 -27.19 -18.95
N ARG A 100 17.13 -28.07 -19.93
CA ARG A 100 17.58 -29.48 -19.95
C ARG A 100 17.36 -30.17 -21.32
N ARG A 101 18.00 -29.67 -22.36
CA ARG A 101 18.37 -30.49 -23.54
C ARG A 101 19.84 -30.24 -23.87
N SER A 102 20.61 -31.32 -23.87
CA SER A 102 22.05 -31.34 -24.12
C SER A 102 22.36 -31.03 -25.59
N LEU A 103 23.39 -30.22 -25.83
CA LEU A 103 24.00 -30.08 -27.16
C LEU A 103 24.84 -31.32 -27.47
N SER A 104 24.23 -32.33 -28.08
CA SER A 104 24.92 -33.42 -28.78
C SER A 104 24.85 -33.14 -30.29
N ALA A 105 25.99 -32.92 -30.94
CA ALA A 105 26.03 -32.45 -32.32
C ALA A 105 25.79 -33.57 -33.35
N SER A 106 24.92 -33.31 -34.33
CA SER A 106 25.08 -33.81 -35.71
C SER A 106 24.16 -33.12 -36.74
N SER A 107 24.76 -32.80 -37.89
CA SER A 107 24.21 -32.84 -39.26
C SER A 107 22.87 -32.17 -39.64
N MET A 108 23.01 -30.98 -40.24
CA MET A 108 22.62 -30.64 -41.64
C MET A 108 21.15 -30.66 -42.16
N GLN A 109 20.86 -29.57 -42.92
CA GLN A 109 20.12 -29.45 -44.20
C GLN A 109 18.59 -29.17 -44.27
N LYS A 110 18.27 -28.24 -45.21
CA LYS A 110 17.03 -28.03 -46.02
C LYS A 110 15.73 -27.66 -45.27
N MET A 111 15.27 -26.41 -45.22
CA MET A 111 14.85 -25.46 -46.29
C MET A 111 13.62 -25.93 -47.11
N THR A 112 12.66 -25.01 -47.34
CA THR A 112 11.41 -25.12 -48.16
C THR A 112 10.25 -25.94 -47.53
N ARG A 113 8.94 -25.67 -47.76
CA ARG A 113 8.24 -24.64 -48.59
C ARG A 113 6.79 -24.38 -48.10
N ILE A 114 6.19 -23.31 -48.66
CA ILE A 114 4.76 -22.99 -48.99
C ILE A 114 3.80 -24.21 -48.98
N GLY A 115 2.50 -24.12 -48.62
CA GLY A 115 1.64 -22.98 -48.20
C GLY A 115 0.12 -23.32 -48.27
N GLU A 116 -0.76 -22.29 -48.36
CA GLU A 116 -2.23 -22.34 -48.62
C GLU A 116 -3.10 -22.88 -47.43
N MET A 117 -4.30 -22.37 -47.07
CA MET A 117 -5.55 -21.94 -47.77
C MET A 117 -6.26 -23.09 -48.51
N GLU A 118 -7.58 -23.34 -48.43
CA GLU A 118 -8.68 -22.81 -47.60
C GLU A 118 -9.70 -23.98 -47.31
N ALA A 119 -10.99 -23.91 -46.94
CA ALA A 119 -12.04 -22.88 -46.87
C ALA A 119 -13.11 -23.23 -45.78
N PHE A 120 -14.19 -22.45 -45.66
CA PHE A 120 -15.41 -22.77 -44.88
C PHE A 120 -16.32 -23.81 -45.58
N SER A 121 -17.14 -24.55 -44.81
CA SER A 121 -18.38 -25.18 -45.28
C SER A 121 -19.39 -25.37 -44.13
N SER A 122 -20.68 -25.60 -44.42
CA SER A 122 -21.79 -25.48 -43.46
C SER A 122 -23.02 -26.33 -43.78
N ALA A 123 -23.91 -26.51 -42.78
CA ALA A 123 -25.28 -27.09 -42.88
C ALA A 123 -25.34 -28.63 -43.07
N ARG A 124 -26.40 -29.38 -42.69
CA ARG A 124 -27.61 -29.16 -41.84
C ARG A 124 -28.29 -30.52 -41.58
N ALA A 125 -29.08 -30.63 -40.50
CA ALA A 125 -30.22 -31.59 -40.33
C ALA A 125 -29.91 -33.11 -40.34
N ASP A 126 -30.68 -34.01 -39.71
CA ASP A 126 -31.75 -33.91 -38.69
C ASP A 126 -31.85 -35.27 -37.91
N ASP A 127 -32.96 -35.49 -37.20
CA ASP A 127 -33.48 -36.76 -36.62
C ASP A 127 -33.08 -37.26 -35.21
N ALA A 128 -34.00 -36.94 -34.28
CA ALA A 128 -34.81 -37.90 -33.50
C ALA A 128 -34.24 -38.69 -32.28
N ILE A 129 -34.68 -38.23 -31.10
CA ILE A 129 -35.27 -39.01 -29.97
C ILE A 129 -34.41 -40.06 -29.24
N GLY A 130 -34.21 -39.81 -27.93
CA GLY A 130 -34.31 -40.86 -26.90
C GLY A 130 -33.02 -41.28 -26.18
N GLY A 131 -32.66 -40.58 -25.10
CA GLY A 131 -31.62 -41.04 -24.18
C GLY A 131 -31.41 -40.11 -22.98
N SER A 132 -31.52 -40.65 -21.76
CA SER A 132 -31.24 -39.90 -20.53
C SER A 132 -29.74 -39.85 -20.25
N ILE A 133 -29.15 -38.64 -20.29
CA ILE A 133 -27.75 -38.41 -19.94
C ILE A 133 -27.68 -37.45 -18.75
N GLY A 134 -26.98 -37.86 -17.69
CA GLY A 134 -26.80 -37.04 -16.48
C GLY A 134 -25.96 -35.79 -16.74
N ARG A 135 -26.23 -34.71 -16.00
CA ARG A 135 -25.43 -33.47 -16.07
C ARG A 135 -23.96 -33.77 -15.72
N PRO A 136 -22.99 -33.44 -16.59
CA PRO A 136 -21.58 -33.47 -16.21
C PRO A 136 -21.34 -32.45 -15.09
N SER A 137 -20.83 -32.93 -13.95
CA SER A 137 -20.32 -32.06 -12.90
C SER A 137 -19.04 -31.39 -13.38
N PHE A 138 -19.07 -30.07 -13.60
CA PHE A 138 -17.88 -29.27 -13.88
C PHE A 138 -16.96 -29.22 -12.64
N GLU A 139 -16.11 -30.23 -12.47
CA GLU A 139 -14.98 -30.15 -11.55
C GLU A 139 -13.97 -29.13 -12.08
N PHE A 140 -13.90 -27.96 -11.45
CA PHE A 140 -12.89 -26.96 -11.75
C PHE A 140 -11.49 -27.53 -11.52
N PRO A 141 -10.61 -27.60 -12.55
CA PRO A 141 -9.26 -28.12 -12.36
C PRO A 141 -8.49 -27.24 -11.36
N ARG A 142 -7.95 -27.88 -10.32
CA ARG A 142 -7.25 -27.19 -9.24
C ARG A 142 -5.92 -26.63 -9.74
N LYS A 143 -5.85 -25.32 -10.00
CA LYS A 143 -4.58 -24.63 -10.30
C LYS A 143 -3.55 -24.94 -9.19
N PRO A 144 -2.29 -25.27 -9.54
CA PRO A 144 -1.23 -25.41 -8.54
C PRO A 144 -1.00 -24.06 -7.85
N ARG A 145 -0.70 -24.08 -6.54
CA ARG A 145 -0.28 -22.89 -5.81
C ARG A 145 1.21 -22.62 -6.07
N LEU A 146 1.61 -21.35 -6.03
CA LEU A 146 3.02 -20.97 -5.93
C LEU A 146 3.65 -21.67 -4.71
N SER A 147 4.90 -22.10 -4.85
CA SER A 147 5.68 -22.55 -3.69
C SER A 147 5.99 -21.36 -2.79
N LYS A 148 5.99 -21.53 -1.47
CA LYS A 148 6.39 -20.47 -0.52
C LYS A 148 7.81 -19.95 -0.76
N SER A 149 8.67 -20.76 -1.39
CA SER A 149 10.04 -20.42 -1.81
C SER A 149 10.14 -19.52 -3.04
N ASN A 150 9.01 -19.11 -3.63
CA ASN A 150 8.95 -18.42 -4.92
C ASN A 150 7.91 -17.27 -4.88
N MET A 151 7.79 -16.59 -3.73
CA MET A 151 6.90 -15.45 -3.53
C MET A 151 7.72 -14.25 -3.04
N SER A 152 7.42 -13.04 -3.52
CA SER A 152 8.06 -11.80 -3.00
C SER A 152 7.67 -11.53 -1.53
N LYS A 153 8.31 -10.56 -0.87
CA LYS A 153 7.92 -10.16 0.49
C LYS A 153 6.46 -9.69 0.52
N LEU A 154 6.02 -8.84 -0.41
CA LEU A 154 4.62 -8.41 -0.51
C LEU A 154 3.65 -9.58 -0.74
N GLN A 155 4.00 -10.57 -1.58
CA GLN A 155 3.19 -11.78 -1.76
C GLN A 155 3.16 -12.67 -0.50
N LEU A 156 4.28 -12.75 0.24
CA LEU A 156 4.35 -13.43 1.54
C LEU A 156 3.50 -12.72 2.60
N ALA A 157 3.54 -11.38 2.65
CA ALA A 157 2.69 -10.54 3.50
C ALA A 157 1.21 -10.76 3.19
N ALA A 158 0.80 -10.69 1.91
CA ALA A 158 -0.56 -11.00 1.46
C ALA A 158 -1.02 -12.41 1.83
N SER A 159 -0.11 -13.40 1.76
CA SER A 159 -0.41 -14.79 2.13
C SER A 159 -0.71 -14.98 3.64
N ARG A 160 -0.27 -14.04 4.48
CA ARG A 160 -0.34 -14.09 5.95
C ARG A 160 -1.34 -13.10 6.55
N ARG A 161 -1.89 -12.17 5.76
CA ARG A 161 -2.77 -11.07 6.17
C ARG A 161 -3.84 -11.46 7.19
N GLN A 162 -4.46 -12.62 6.99
CA GLN A 162 -5.58 -13.15 7.80
C GLN A 162 -5.19 -14.40 8.62
N GLN A 163 -3.91 -14.52 9.02
CA GLN A 163 -3.38 -15.65 9.80
C GLN A 163 -3.82 -15.65 11.27
N TRP A 164 -4.30 -14.51 11.78
CA TRP A 164 -4.74 -14.32 13.16
C TRP A 164 -6.18 -13.81 13.17
N LYS A 165 -6.96 -14.20 14.18
CA LYS A 165 -8.29 -13.64 14.44
C LYS A 165 -8.53 -13.54 15.95
N ARG A 166 -9.10 -12.42 16.42
CA ARG A 166 -9.66 -12.32 17.78
C ARG A 166 -10.91 -13.19 17.88
N MET A 167 -10.94 -14.11 18.84
CA MET A 167 -12.05 -15.01 19.11
C MET A 167 -12.42 -14.93 20.60
N PRO A 168 -13.71 -15.02 20.97
CA PRO A 168 -14.10 -15.16 22.36
C PRO A 168 -13.64 -16.52 22.92
N THR A 169 -13.04 -16.52 24.10
CA THR A 169 -12.68 -17.71 24.86
C THR A 169 -13.70 -18.03 25.96
N THR A 170 -13.56 -19.16 26.64
CA THR A 170 -14.53 -19.69 27.62
C THR A 170 -14.66 -18.84 28.90
N ASP A 171 -13.77 -17.87 29.09
CA ASP A 171 -13.80 -16.82 30.11
C ASP A 171 -14.59 -15.57 29.70
N GLY A 172 -15.12 -15.52 28.47
CA GLY A 172 -15.84 -14.37 27.90
C GLY A 172 -14.93 -13.25 27.38
N LEU A 173 -13.60 -13.40 27.47
CA LEU A 173 -12.62 -12.43 26.96
C LEU A 173 -12.29 -12.75 25.50
N HIS A 174 -11.81 -11.76 24.75
CA HIS A 174 -11.37 -11.97 23.36
C HIS A 174 -9.85 -12.13 23.29
N ARG A 175 -9.38 -13.17 22.59
CA ARG A 175 -7.97 -13.55 22.52
C ARG A 175 -7.54 -13.83 21.09
N TRP A 176 -6.26 -13.62 20.78
CA TRP A 176 -5.75 -13.77 19.41
C TRP A 176 -5.44 -15.24 19.11
N VAL A 177 -6.28 -15.87 18.28
CA VAL A 177 -6.13 -17.28 17.88
C VAL A 177 -5.57 -17.36 16.46
N ARG A 178 -4.62 -18.27 16.25
CA ARG A 178 -4.05 -18.58 14.93
C ARG A 178 -5.08 -19.31 14.07
N GLN A 179 -5.41 -18.76 12.90
CA GLN A 179 -6.22 -19.49 11.92
C GLN A 179 -5.42 -20.67 11.35
N GLN A 180 -5.80 -21.90 11.71
CA GLN A 180 -5.28 -23.08 11.03
C GLN A 180 -5.72 -23.05 9.56
N SER A 181 -4.77 -23.16 8.63
CA SER A 181 -5.11 -23.24 7.22
C SER A 181 -5.82 -24.57 6.94
N VAL A 182 -7.14 -24.53 6.77
CA VAL A 182 -7.96 -25.73 6.57
C VAL A 182 -7.55 -26.47 5.30
N ARG A 183 -6.63 -27.42 5.44
CA ARG A 183 -6.51 -28.57 4.56
C ARG A 183 -7.86 -29.29 4.64
N ARG A 184 -8.73 -29.10 3.64
CA ARG A 184 -9.89 -29.96 3.43
C ARG A 184 -9.40 -31.40 3.18
N ARG A 185 -9.14 -32.15 4.25
CA ARG A 185 -9.17 -33.61 4.22
C ARG A 185 -10.55 -33.96 3.68
N SER A 186 -10.61 -34.69 2.56
CA SER A 186 -11.86 -35.18 1.99
C SER A 186 -12.55 -36.06 3.03
N SER A 187 -13.82 -35.79 3.33
CA SER A 187 -14.56 -36.44 4.40
C SER A 187 -14.88 -37.90 4.09
N ALA A 188 -13.95 -38.77 4.46
CA ALA A 188 -14.15 -40.20 4.69
C ALA A 188 -13.55 -40.54 6.06
N PHE A 189 -14.13 -41.53 6.75
CA PHE A 189 -13.81 -41.86 8.15
C PHE A 189 -14.08 -40.74 9.16
N ALA A 190 -15.37 -40.40 9.29
CA ALA A 190 -15.90 -40.13 10.63
C ALA A 190 -16.14 -41.48 11.31
N GLN A 191 -15.31 -41.85 12.28
CA GLN A 191 -15.61 -42.90 13.26
C GLN A 191 -15.81 -42.27 14.64
N ARG A 192 -16.72 -42.87 15.41
CA ARG A 192 -17.03 -42.46 16.78
C ARG A 192 -15.90 -42.93 17.70
N GLU A 193 -15.48 -42.06 18.61
CA GLU A 193 -14.99 -42.47 19.92
C GLU A 193 -15.50 -41.47 20.96
N SER A 194 -15.67 -41.95 22.19
CA SER A 194 -16.59 -41.36 23.19
C SER A 194 -15.92 -40.36 24.13
N MET A 195 -16.73 -39.42 24.63
CA MET A 195 -16.36 -38.63 25.81
C MET A 195 -16.31 -39.53 27.04
N GLU A 196 -15.13 -39.65 27.65
CA GLU A 196 -15.00 -39.93 29.08
C GLU A 196 -14.52 -38.66 29.80
N ILE A 197 -15.00 -38.44 31.02
CA ILE A 197 -14.79 -37.21 31.78
C ILE A 197 -13.92 -37.54 33.00
N ASP A 198 -12.70 -37.01 33.04
CA ASP A 198 -11.80 -37.14 34.18
C ASP A 198 -11.92 -35.91 35.10
N PRO A 199 -12.39 -36.04 36.36
CA PRO A 199 -12.67 -34.92 37.26
C PRO A 199 -11.39 -34.38 37.95
N GLY A 200 -10.42 -33.91 37.16
CA GLY A 200 -9.13 -33.38 37.64
C GLY A 200 -8.76 -32.05 36.99
N GLY A 201 -8.89 -30.94 37.72
CA GLY A 201 -8.71 -29.59 37.16
C GLY A 201 -7.25 -29.17 36.91
N ARG A 202 -6.73 -29.41 35.70
CA ARG A 202 -5.67 -28.60 35.05
C ARG A 202 -5.54 -28.96 33.56
N LEU A 203 -6.13 -28.15 32.67
CA LEU A 203 -6.01 -28.33 31.21
C LEU A 203 -4.64 -27.84 30.70
N SER A 204 -3.59 -28.66 30.85
CA SER A 204 -2.35 -28.47 30.10
C SER A 204 -2.59 -28.79 28.62
N LEU A 205 -2.49 -27.79 27.74
CA LEU A 205 -2.84 -27.88 26.30
C LEU A 205 -1.83 -28.70 25.44
N ASN A 206 -1.21 -29.72 26.02
CA ASN A 206 0.04 -30.31 25.53
C ASN A 206 -0.14 -31.75 24.99
N ARG A 207 -1.28 -32.04 24.34
CA ARG A 207 -1.61 -33.39 23.83
C ARG A 207 -2.41 -33.41 22.52
N TYR A 208 -1.91 -32.74 21.48
CA TYR A 208 -2.24 -33.06 20.08
C TYR A 208 -1.00 -32.92 19.18
N LEU A 209 -0.12 -33.93 19.26
CA LEU A 209 1.09 -34.03 18.42
C LEU A 209 0.87 -35.07 17.31
N ASP A 210 0.37 -34.63 16.14
CA ASP A 210 0.58 -35.37 14.88
C ASP A 210 2.03 -35.12 14.44
N SER A 211 2.84 -36.17 14.39
CA SER A 211 4.32 -36.09 14.37
C SER A 211 4.92 -35.68 13.01
N THR A 212 4.19 -34.93 12.19
CA THR A 212 4.54 -34.63 10.79
C THR A 212 4.62 -33.14 10.42
N GLU A 213 4.24 -32.19 11.29
CA GLU A 213 4.36 -30.75 11.02
C GLU A 213 5.50 -30.07 11.81
N ARG A 214 6.76 -30.16 11.33
CA ARG A 214 7.95 -29.61 12.02
C ARG A 214 8.13 -28.08 11.94
N ASP A 215 7.19 -27.36 11.32
CA ASP A 215 7.22 -25.89 11.24
C ASP A 215 6.33 -25.17 12.27
N SER A 216 5.32 -25.84 12.84
CA SER A 216 4.31 -25.21 13.70
C SER A 216 4.72 -25.03 15.17
N ASN A 217 5.69 -25.79 15.68
CA ASN A 217 6.13 -25.72 17.08
C ASN A 217 6.92 -24.45 17.46
N LEU A 218 7.11 -23.52 16.52
CA LEU A 218 7.69 -22.18 16.72
C LEU A 218 6.70 -21.08 16.28
N SER A 219 5.40 -21.41 16.25
CA SER A 219 4.35 -20.56 15.66
C SER A 219 3.38 -19.94 16.66
N VAL A 220 3.78 -19.92 17.95
CA VAL A 220 3.27 -19.02 18.97
C VAL A 220 3.25 -17.59 18.42
N GLY A 221 2.19 -16.87 18.72
CA GLY A 221 2.07 -15.44 18.42
C GLY A 221 2.47 -14.66 19.66
N TYR A 222 3.23 -13.60 19.47
CA TYR A 222 3.59 -12.67 20.52
C TYR A 222 2.94 -11.33 20.27
N ILE A 223 2.35 -10.75 21.32
CA ILE A 223 1.79 -9.40 21.31
C ILE A 223 2.50 -8.57 22.36
N ARG A 224 2.85 -7.32 21.99
CA ARG A 224 3.40 -6.34 22.94
C ARG A 224 2.36 -6.03 24.02
N VAL A 225 2.77 -6.02 25.27
CA VAL A 225 2.02 -5.50 26.41
C VAL A 225 2.92 -4.57 27.22
N ARG A 226 2.33 -3.72 28.07
CA ARG A 226 3.09 -3.01 29.10
C ARG A 226 3.19 -3.89 30.34
N ASP A 227 4.37 -3.98 30.93
CA ASP A 227 4.58 -4.63 32.24
C ASP A 227 4.16 -3.70 33.41
N SER A 228 4.42 -4.13 34.65
CA SER A 228 4.12 -3.33 35.85
C SER A 228 5.00 -2.09 36.04
N LEU A 229 6.05 -1.92 35.22
CA LEU A 229 6.91 -0.74 35.17
C LEU A 229 6.58 0.16 33.97
N GLY A 230 5.67 -0.28 33.08
CA GLY A 230 5.26 0.43 31.87
C GLY A 230 6.09 0.11 30.62
N LYS A 231 7.13 -0.73 30.73
CA LYS A 231 8.01 -1.13 29.61
C LYS A 231 7.27 -2.09 28.67
N LEU A 232 7.57 -2.04 27.38
CA LEU A 232 7.01 -2.96 26.40
C LEU A 232 7.72 -4.33 26.44
N VAL A 233 6.95 -5.39 26.68
CA VAL A 233 7.38 -6.80 26.71
C VAL A 233 6.48 -7.67 25.81
N LEU A 234 6.96 -8.85 25.39
CA LEU A 234 6.21 -9.78 24.54
C LEU A 234 5.56 -10.93 25.33
N ASN A 235 4.23 -10.96 25.33
CA ASN A 235 3.44 -12.07 25.90
C ASN A 235 2.77 -12.92 24.81
N GLU A 236 2.47 -14.18 25.13
CA GLU A 236 1.80 -15.11 24.20
C GLU A 236 0.35 -14.66 23.88
N SER A 237 -0.03 -14.75 22.61
CA SER A 237 -1.21 -14.10 22.03
C SER A 237 -2.55 -14.65 22.50
N ASP A 238 -2.55 -15.88 23.03
CA ASP A 238 -3.68 -16.58 23.65
C ASP A 238 -3.70 -16.42 25.19
N VAL A 239 -2.65 -15.86 25.80
CA VAL A 239 -2.63 -15.49 27.23
C VAL A 239 -3.09 -14.05 27.44
N VAL A 240 -2.87 -13.17 26.46
CA VAL A 240 -3.30 -11.76 26.51
C VAL A 240 -4.78 -11.61 26.15
N ALA A 241 -5.52 -10.85 26.96
CA ALA A 241 -6.90 -10.46 26.68
C ALA A 241 -6.93 -9.18 25.85
N THR A 242 -7.89 -9.10 24.94
CA THR A 242 -8.16 -7.93 24.10
C THR A 242 -9.60 -7.48 24.28
N ASP A 243 -9.84 -6.17 24.28
CA ASP A 243 -11.19 -5.60 24.29
C ASP A 243 -11.56 -5.06 22.90
N PHE A 244 -12.86 -5.03 22.63
CA PHE A 244 -13.48 -4.35 21.50
C PHE A 244 -14.15 -3.02 21.90
N HIS A 245 -14.26 -2.74 23.21
CA HIS A 245 -14.76 -1.48 23.75
C HIS A 245 -13.60 -0.49 23.95
N TYR A 246 -13.57 0.55 23.12
CA TYR A 246 -12.58 1.62 23.23
C TYR A 246 -13.24 2.87 23.82
N ARG A 247 -12.65 3.34 24.93
CA ARG A 247 -13.01 4.58 25.62
C ARG A 247 -12.00 5.65 25.22
N ILE A 248 -12.37 6.50 24.27
CA ILE A 248 -11.53 7.60 23.79
C ILE A 248 -11.88 8.86 24.56
N LYS A 249 -10.89 9.44 25.25
CA LYS A 249 -11.00 10.81 25.76
C LYS A 249 -10.72 11.80 24.63
N ILE A 250 -11.68 12.66 24.34
CA ILE A 250 -11.53 13.78 23.42
C ILE A 250 -11.34 15.04 24.26
N LEU A 251 -10.24 15.75 24.00
CA LEU A 251 -9.87 16.99 24.67
C LEU A 251 -10.04 18.13 23.66
N ASP A 252 -11.18 18.80 23.73
CA ASP A 252 -11.59 19.85 22.77
C ASP A 252 -11.15 21.26 23.19
N GLY A 253 -10.38 21.39 24.27
CA GLY A 253 -9.93 22.66 24.84
C GLY A 253 -10.96 23.35 25.75
N THR A 254 -12.24 22.96 25.69
CA THR A 254 -13.31 23.44 26.57
C THR A 254 -13.69 22.45 27.67
N GLY A 255 -13.42 21.15 27.45
CA GLY A 255 -13.58 20.09 28.44
C GLY A 255 -12.94 18.77 28.02
N SER A 256 -13.45 17.68 28.58
CA SER A 256 -13.13 16.31 28.17
C SER A 256 -14.41 15.51 27.94
N SER A 257 -14.64 15.06 26.72
CA SER A 257 -15.73 14.14 26.37
C SER A 257 -15.21 12.70 26.23
N GLU A 258 -16.08 11.71 26.41
CA GLU A 258 -15.74 10.28 26.29
C GLU A 258 -16.52 9.63 25.14
N LEU A 259 -15.82 9.31 24.05
CA LEU A 259 -16.36 8.54 22.93
C LEU A 259 -16.17 7.05 23.22
N ILE A 260 -17.28 6.34 23.41
CA ILE A 260 -17.29 4.88 23.67
C ILE A 260 -17.70 4.16 22.38
N MET A 261 -16.82 3.30 21.87
CA MET A 261 -17.05 2.55 20.63
C MET A 261 -16.94 1.04 20.89
N ASN A 262 -17.88 0.24 20.35
CA ASN A 262 -17.67 -1.20 20.16
C ASN A 262 -17.25 -1.44 18.70
N LEU A 263 -16.06 -2.00 18.51
CA LEU A 263 -15.43 -2.18 17.19
C LEU A 263 -15.56 -3.61 16.62
N GLU A 264 -16.29 -4.51 17.29
CA GLU A 264 -16.46 -5.90 16.86
C GLU A 264 -17.11 -5.99 15.45
N GLY A 265 -18.12 -5.16 15.19
CA GLY A 265 -18.74 -5.07 13.86
C GLY A 265 -17.77 -4.52 12.80
N VAL A 266 -17.10 -3.40 13.12
CA VAL A 266 -16.22 -2.66 12.20
C VAL A 266 -15.05 -3.49 11.71
N HIS A 267 -14.42 -4.28 12.59
CA HIS A 267 -13.30 -5.16 12.24
C HIS A 267 -13.65 -6.16 11.11
N ASN A 268 -14.92 -6.55 10.99
CA ASN A 268 -15.40 -7.53 10.00
C ASN A 268 -15.92 -6.89 8.69
N LEU A 269 -15.92 -5.56 8.56
CA LEU A 269 -16.32 -4.86 7.33
C LEU A 269 -15.27 -5.00 6.20
N PRO A 270 -15.67 -4.83 4.92
CA PRO A 270 -14.75 -4.61 3.81
C PRO A 270 -13.88 -3.35 4.02
N PHE A 271 -12.67 -3.34 3.45
CA PHE A 271 -11.73 -2.22 3.59
C PHE A 271 -12.30 -0.84 3.19
N PRO A 272 -13.08 -0.67 2.08
CA PRO A 272 -13.71 0.61 1.76
C PRO A 272 -14.69 1.10 2.84
N ASP A 273 -15.44 0.19 3.46
CA ASP A 273 -16.39 0.53 4.53
C ASP A 273 -15.68 0.82 5.86
N LYS A 274 -14.56 0.13 6.15
CA LYS A 274 -13.65 0.51 7.25
C LYS A 274 -13.08 1.91 7.06
N ILE A 275 -12.64 2.25 5.84
CA ILE A 275 -12.17 3.59 5.48
C ILE A 275 -13.28 4.62 5.69
N ARG A 276 -14.47 4.41 5.13
CA ARG A 276 -15.61 5.32 5.29
C ARG A 276 -15.92 5.59 6.76
N TRP A 277 -15.96 4.52 7.57
CA TRP A 277 -16.13 4.63 9.02
C TRP A 277 -14.98 5.42 9.68
N PHE A 278 -13.73 5.10 9.34
CA PHE A 278 -12.55 5.74 9.92
C PHE A 278 -12.47 7.24 9.62
N SER A 279 -12.69 7.65 8.37
CA SER A 279 -12.78 9.06 7.98
C SER A 279 -13.87 9.78 8.78
N THR A 280 -15.05 9.17 8.90
CA THR A 280 -16.18 9.71 9.69
C THR A 280 -15.82 9.90 11.17
N GLU A 281 -15.07 8.97 11.79
CA GLU A 281 -14.68 9.09 13.20
C GLU A 281 -13.46 10.00 13.41
N ILE A 282 -12.54 10.11 12.44
CA ILE A 282 -11.34 10.95 12.56
C ILE A 282 -11.65 12.43 12.32
N HIS A 283 -12.60 12.74 11.43
CA HIS A 283 -13.13 14.10 11.26
C HIS A 283 -13.83 14.63 12.53
N ARG A 284 -14.37 13.74 13.40
CA ARG A 284 -14.90 14.13 14.73
C ARG A 284 -13.80 14.50 15.74
N LEU A 285 -12.54 14.17 15.46
CA LEU A 285 -11.39 14.57 16.28
C LEU A 285 -10.78 15.89 15.84
N TRP A 286 -11.15 16.43 14.67
CA TRP A 286 -10.65 17.71 14.18
C TRP A 286 -11.28 18.88 14.95
N LEU A 287 -10.45 19.85 15.32
CA LEU A 287 -10.93 21.15 15.76
C LEU A 287 -11.22 22.03 14.54
N PRO A 288 -12.39 22.71 14.46
CA PRO A 288 -12.70 23.65 13.38
C PRO A 288 -11.65 24.76 13.24
N TRP A 289 -11.49 25.29 12.03
CA TRP A 289 -10.49 26.33 11.74
C TRP A 289 -10.74 27.61 12.56
N GLU A 290 -12.02 27.90 12.83
CA GLU A 290 -12.52 28.99 13.67
C GLU A 290 -12.12 28.84 15.14
N SER A 291 -11.86 27.61 15.59
CA SER A 291 -11.32 27.27 16.92
C SER A 291 -9.78 27.36 16.98
N GLY A 292 -9.15 27.83 15.90
CA GLY A 292 -7.71 28.10 15.81
C GLY A 292 -6.89 27.00 15.14
N HIS A 293 -5.77 27.42 14.58
CA HIS A 293 -4.76 26.59 13.92
C HIS A 293 -3.39 26.79 14.59
N ALA A 294 -2.50 25.80 14.44
CA ALA A 294 -1.10 25.94 14.82
C ALA A 294 -0.28 26.34 13.58
N GLU A 295 0.41 27.48 13.63
CA GLU A 295 1.32 27.92 12.57
C GLU A 295 2.74 27.42 12.86
N LEU A 296 3.38 26.79 11.88
CA LEU A 296 4.76 26.33 11.94
C LEU A 296 5.58 27.12 10.92
N VAL A 297 6.37 28.09 11.40
CA VAL A 297 7.34 28.82 10.59
C VAL A 297 8.66 28.06 10.64
N VAL A 298 9.12 27.54 9.51
CA VAL A 298 10.31 26.66 9.42
C VAL A 298 11.26 27.12 8.32
N ARG A 299 12.57 26.95 8.52
CA ARG A 299 13.59 27.28 7.53
C ARG A 299 13.94 26.03 6.71
N ARG A 300 14.06 26.15 5.39
CA ARG A 300 14.36 24.99 4.51
C ARG A 300 15.70 24.32 4.79
N ASP A 301 16.67 25.07 5.31
CA ASP A 301 18.01 24.59 5.65
C ASP A 301 18.12 24.03 7.09
N HIS A 302 17.06 24.16 7.90
CA HIS A 302 16.97 23.64 9.27
C HIS A 302 15.66 22.85 9.50
N LEU A 303 15.09 22.28 8.43
CA LEU A 303 13.72 21.74 8.40
C LEU A 303 13.40 20.79 9.56
N LEU A 304 14.20 19.74 9.76
CA LEU A 304 14.02 18.78 10.84
C LEU A 304 14.16 19.40 12.23
N GLN A 305 15.10 20.34 12.44
CA GLN A 305 15.28 21.00 13.73
C GLN A 305 14.08 21.90 14.08
N ASP A 306 13.72 22.83 13.19
CA ASP A 306 12.62 23.78 13.44
C ASP A 306 11.31 23.03 13.65
N SER A 307 11.07 21.98 12.85
CA SER A 307 9.88 21.13 12.99
C SER A 307 9.86 20.36 14.31
N PHE A 308 11.01 19.84 14.75
CA PHE A 308 11.15 19.12 16.03
C PHE A 308 10.84 20.03 17.22
N GLU A 309 11.46 21.20 17.29
CA GLU A 309 11.26 22.16 18.38
C GLU A 309 9.80 22.64 18.45
N LEU A 310 9.20 23.01 17.31
CA LEU A 310 7.83 23.48 17.23
C LEU A 310 6.79 22.41 17.59
N VAL A 311 6.92 21.20 17.04
CA VAL A 311 5.97 20.09 17.30
C VAL A 311 6.17 19.53 18.71
N GLY A 312 7.40 19.53 19.25
CA GLY A 312 7.67 19.16 20.64
C GLY A 312 6.96 20.07 21.64
N ALA A 313 7.02 21.40 21.40
CA ALA A 313 6.38 22.41 22.25
C ALA A 313 4.83 22.42 22.21
N MET A 314 4.19 21.67 21.31
CA MET A 314 2.73 21.65 21.19
C MET A 314 2.03 21.00 22.39
N LYS A 315 0.92 21.64 22.82
CA LYS A 315 -0.01 21.10 23.82
C LYS A 315 -0.94 20.04 23.16
N PRO A 316 -1.49 19.07 23.91
CA PRO A 316 -2.29 17.98 23.34
C PRO A 316 -3.45 18.38 22.43
N TYR A 317 -4.12 19.52 22.68
CA TYR A 317 -5.19 20.01 21.80
C TYR A 317 -4.65 20.54 20.45
N GLN A 318 -3.44 21.11 20.42
CA GLN A 318 -2.82 21.66 19.20
C GLN A 318 -2.45 20.54 18.22
N LEU A 319 -2.19 19.33 18.71
CA LEU A 319 -1.98 18.14 17.87
C LEU A 319 -3.23 17.80 17.02
N ARG A 320 -4.43 18.23 17.45
CA ARG A 320 -5.71 18.04 16.76
C ARG A 320 -6.30 19.32 16.14
N GLN A 321 -5.68 20.47 16.36
CA GLN A 321 -5.91 21.67 15.53
C GLN A 321 -5.31 21.45 14.13
N ARG A 322 -5.85 22.15 13.12
CA ARG A 322 -5.20 22.23 11.80
C ARG A 322 -3.82 22.86 11.93
N TRP A 323 -2.84 22.32 11.21
CA TRP A 323 -1.49 22.89 11.15
C TRP A 323 -1.34 23.65 9.83
N ARG A 324 -0.60 24.76 9.87
CA ARG A 324 -0.29 25.61 8.71
C ARG A 324 1.22 25.77 8.63
N VAL A 325 1.83 25.35 7.54
CA VAL A 325 3.30 25.41 7.39
C VAL A 325 3.69 26.65 6.58
N VAL A 326 4.69 27.38 7.03
CA VAL A 326 5.24 28.55 6.33
C VAL A 326 6.75 28.40 6.24
N PHE A 327 7.31 28.37 5.03
CA PHE A 327 8.76 28.46 4.85
C PHE A 327 9.23 29.90 5.05
N GLU A 328 10.20 30.12 5.93
CA GLU A 328 10.70 31.47 6.22
C GLU A 328 11.27 32.13 4.96
N GLY A 329 10.84 33.36 4.66
CA GLY A 329 11.25 34.12 3.49
C GLY A 329 10.48 33.84 2.20
N GLU A 330 9.61 32.82 2.15
CA GLU A 330 8.85 32.47 0.95
C GLU A 330 7.43 33.08 0.95
N PRO A 331 6.95 33.66 -0.17
CA PRO A 331 5.62 34.28 -0.26
C PRO A 331 4.47 33.26 -0.37
N ALA A 332 4.72 31.98 -0.08
CA ALA A 332 3.78 30.89 -0.28
C ALA A 332 2.65 30.89 0.76
N LEU A 333 1.43 31.16 0.31
CA LEU A 333 0.22 30.95 1.13
C LEU A 333 -0.11 29.46 1.17
N ASP A 334 0.14 28.81 2.31
CA ASP A 334 -0.22 27.40 2.50
C ASP A 334 -1.74 27.18 2.42
N ALA A 335 -2.13 26.49 1.37
CA ALA A 335 -3.45 25.88 1.18
C ALA A 335 -3.30 24.38 0.87
N GLY A 336 -2.27 23.73 1.44
CA GLY A 336 -2.02 22.28 1.39
C GLY A 336 -0.83 21.88 0.55
N GLY A 337 -0.41 22.69 -0.41
CA GLY A 337 0.79 22.44 -1.22
C GLY A 337 2.07 22.46 -0.38
N VAL A 338 2.22 23.50 0.46
CA VAL A 338 3.38 23.68 1.35
C VAL A 338 3.41 22.59 2.41
N MET A 339 2.26 22.27 3.02
CA MET A 339 2.16 21.19 4.00
C MET A 339 2.56 19.81 3.45
N ARG A 340 2.19 19.48 2.21
CA ARG A 340 2.57 18.21 1.55
C ARG A 340 4.05 18.16 1.19
N GLU A 341 4.61 19.26 0.73
CA GLU A 341 6.06 19.40 0.53
C GLU A 341 6.82 19.20 1.84
N TRP A 342 6.42 19.92 2.90
CA TRP A 342 6.98 19.82 4.24
C TRP A 342 6.98 18.38 4.77
N TYR A 343 5.85 17.68 4.71
CA TYR A 343 5.81 16.25 5.04
C TYR A 343 6.78 15.42 4.19
N THR A 344 6.84 15.67 2.88
CA THR A 344 7.66 14.87 1.96
C THR A 344 9.16 15.02 2.26
N LEU A 345 9.61 16.25 2.50
CA LEU A 345 10.98 16.57 2.90
C LEU A 345 11.30 16.05 4.31
N LEU A 346 10.43 16.31 5.29
CA LEU A 346 10.64 15.94 6.69
C LEU A 346 10.64 14.42 6.89
N PHE A 347 9.80 13.67 6.17
CA PHE A 347 9.86 12.20 6.16
C PHE A 347 11.11 11.67 5.44
N ALA A 348 11.72 12.42 4.52
CA ALA A 348 12.98 12.01 3.88
C ALA A 348 14.17 12.18 4.85
N GLU A 349 14.29 13.33 5.53
CA GLU A 349 15.32 13.59 6.54
C GLU A 349 15.20 12.65 7.75
N LEU A 350 14.00 12.55 8.34
CA LEU A 350 13.76 11.80 9.58
C LEU A 350 13.98 10.29 9.43
N PHE A 351 13.74 9.72 8.24
CA PHE A 351 13.95 8.30 7.93
C PHE A 351 15.26 8.02 7.18
N ASP A 352 16.13 9.01 6.98
CA ASP A 352 17.44 8.72 6.41
C ASP A 352 18.29 7.92 7.42
N PRO A 353 18.89 6.78 7.02
CA PRO A 353 19.73 5.98 7.93
C PRO A 353 20.92 6.73 8.53
N THR A 354 21.38 7.82 7.91
CA THR A 354 22.45 8.69 8.45
C THR A 354 21.99 9.58 9.60
N PHE A 355 20.68 9.86 9.74
CA PHE A 355 20.12 10.52 10.91
C PHE A 355 19.98 9.57 12.12
N GLY A 356 20.07 8.26 11.90
CA GLY A 356 20.25 7.27 12.96
C GLY A 356 19.00 6.83 13.73
N LEU A 357 17.82 7.40 13.51
CA LEU A 357 16.56 6.90 14.10
C LEU A 357 16.06 5.59 13.48
N PHE A 358 16.11 5.50 12.15
CA PHE A 358 15.51 4.38 11.41
C PHE A 358 16.55 3.73 10.49
N VAL A 359 16.44 2.41 10.34
CA VAL A 359 17.26 1.61 9.41
C VAL A 359 16.39 1.02 8.32
N SER A 360 16.93 0.90 7.11
CA SER A 360 16.26 0.16 6.03
C SER A 360 16.37 -1.35 6.26
N THR A 361 15.27 -2.07 6.08
CA THR A 361 15.19 -3.54 6.22
C THR A 361 15.99 -4.26 5.14
N VAL A 362 16.63 -5.39 5.48
CA VAL A 362 17.45 -6.17 4.55
C VAL A 362 16.56 -7.04 3.64
N GLY A 363 16.61 -6.80 2.33
CA GLY A 363 15.95 -7.60 1.28
C GLY A 363 15.35 -6.77 0.14
N ASP A 364 14.58 -7.42 -0.74
CA ASP A 364 14.11 -6.86 -2.04
C ASP A 364 13.20 -5.62 -1.95
N GLU A 365 12.50 -5.43 -0.83
CA GLU A 365 11.47 -4.38 -0.67
C GLU A 365 11.91 -3.43 0.47
N ARG A 366 12.37 -2.22 0.12
CA ARG A 366 12.90 -1.23 1.10
C ARG A 366 11.78 -0.68 1.98
N SER A 367 11.75 -1.13 3.23
CA SER A 367 10.93 -0.57 4.32
C SER A 367 11.80 -0.15 5.49
N TYR A 368 11.24 0.55 6.47
CA TYR A 368 11.99 1.09 7.61
C TYR A 368 11.61 0.44 8.94
N TRP A 369 12.63 0.17 9.75
CA TRP A 369 12.55 -0.33 11.12
C TRP A 369 13.26 0.63 12.07
N ILE A 370 12.94 0.57 13.36
CA ILE A 370 13.59 1.37 14.39
C ILE A 370 15.06 0.94 14.53
N ASN A 371 15.98 1.91 14.62
CA ASN A 371 17.37 1.62 14.90
C ASN A 371 17.58 1.27 16.38
N ALA A 372 18.03 0.03 16.64
CA ALA A 372 18.41 -0.48 17.95
C ALA A 372 19.72 0.13 18.52
N SER A 373 20.36 1.05 17.77
CA SER A 373 21.57 1.79 18.18
C SER A 373 21.34 3.31 18.22
N SER A 374 20.08 3.76 18.14
CA SER A 374 19.73 5.20 18.12
C SER A 374 20.10 5.95 19.41
N ASP A 375 20.09 5.24 20.53
CA ASP A 375 20.60 5.64 21.85
C ASP A 375 22.07 6.08 21.79
N LEU A 376 22.89 5.29 21.08
CA LEU A 376 24.34 5.51 20.96
C LEU A 376 24.71 6.58 19.92
N LEU A 377 23.84 6.81 18.93
CA LEU A 377 24.09 7.76 17.84
C LEU A 377 23.63 9.19 18.15
N LEU A 378 22.51 9.35 18.88
CA LEU A 378 21.89 10.65 19.16
C LEU A 378 21.90 11.03 20.65
N GLY A 379 22.09 10.06 21.56
CA GLY A 379 22.00 10.27 23.01
C GLY A 379 20.71 9.68 23.62
N GLU A 380 20.80 9.25 24.89
CA GLU A 380 19.80 8.44 25.59
C GLU A 380 18.46 9.17 25.84
N ASP A 381 18.49 10.49 26.10
CA ASP A 381 17.26 11.29 26.22
C ASP A 381 16.78 11.80 24.84
N ASP A 382 17.69 12.33 24.02
CA ASP A 382 17.37 13.03 22.77
C ASP A 382 16.73 12.09 21.74
N HIS A 383 17.22 10.84 21.59
CA HIS A 383 16.63 9.91 20.61
C HIS A 383 15.18 9.56 20.93
N LEU A 384 14.79 9.47 22.22
CA LEU A 384 13.42 9.17 22.63
C LEU A 384 12.47 10.34 22.32
N ALA A 385 12.92 11.58 22.52
CA ALA A 385 12.18 12.77 22.12
C ALA A 385 11.96 12.81 20.60
N TYR A 386 12.97 12.42 19.81
CA TYR A 386 12.83 12.28 18.36
C TYR A 386 11.85 11.16 17.94
N PHE A 387 11.78 10.03 18.66
CA PHE A 387 10.74 9.02 18.44
C PHE A 387 9.34 9.52 18.85
N GLU A 388 9.23 10.33 19.91
CA GLU A 388 7.98 10.98 20.28
C GLU A 388 7.51 11.92 19.16
N PHE A 389 8.39 12.78 18.65
CA PHE A 389 8.16 13.64 17.50
C PHE A 389 7.74 12.85 16.25
N ALA A 390 8.45 11.77 15.90
CA ALA A 390 8.09 10.89 14.79
C ALA A 390 6.68 10.27 14.98
N GLY A 391 6.32 9.91 16.22
CA GLY A 391 4.98 9.43 16.57
C GLY A 391 3.91 10.51 16.40
N ARG A 392 4.17 11.74 16.86
CA ARG A 392 3.30 12.92 16.65
C ARG A 392 3.10 13.19 15.15
N LEU A 393 4.16 13.15 14.34
CA LEU A 393 4.10 13.36 12.89
C LEU A 393 3.28 12.28 12.17
N VAL A 394 3.53 10.99 12.44
CA VAL A 394 2.79 9.89 11.81
C VAL A 394 1.32 9.93 12.26
N GLY A 395 1.05 10.23 13.53
CA GLY A 395 -0.30 10.45 14.03
C GLY A 395 -0.98 11.64 13.34
N LYS A 396 -0.29 12.76 13.14
CA LYS A 396 -0.84 13.93 12.46
C LYS A 396 -1.10 13.68 10.97
N ALA A 397 -0.21 12.97 10.29
CA ALA A 397 -0.40 12.55 8.91
C ALA A 397 -1.66 11.66 8.76
N ILE A 398 -1.84 10.69 9.65
CA ILE A 398 -3.04 9.85 9.69
C ILE A 398 -4.30 10.67 10.05
N LEU A 399 -4.21 11.59 11.03
CA LEU A 399 -5.32 12.43 11.48
C LEU A 399 -5.92 13.25 10.33
N GLU A 400 -5.07 13.84 9.49
CA GLU A 400 -5.49 14.67 8.36
C GLU A 400 -5.48 13.92 7.02
N GLU A 401 -5.35 12.59 7.08
CA GLU A 401 -5.31 11.67 5.94
C GLU A 401 -4.30 12.04 4.82
N HIS A 402 -3.16 12.61 5.23
CA HIS A 402 -1.97 12.88 4.43
C HIS A 402 -1.15 11.59 4.21
N LEU A 403 -0.75 11.35 2.96
CA LEU A 403 -0.06 10.12 2.57
C LEU A 403 1.46 10.23 2.77
N MET A 404 2.02 9.27 3.50
CA MET A 404 3.45 9.16 3.78
C MET A 404 4.24 8.65 2.56
N PRO A 405 5.44 9.21 2.29
CA PRO A 405 6.32 8.69 1.24
C PRO A 405 7.09 7.43 1.66
N VAL A 406 7.19 7.15 2.97
CA VAL A 406 8.00 6.06 3.55
C VAL A 406 7.15 4.85 3.97
N HIS A 407 7.66 3.64 3.73
CA HIS A 407 7.01 2.40 4.14
C HIS A 407 7.60 1.86 5.45
N LEU A 408 6.76 1.52 6.42
CA LEU A 408 7.19 0.91 7.69
C LEU A 408 7.25 -0.63 7.57
N ALA A 409 8.21 -1.26 8.22
CA ALA A 409 8.37 -2.70 8.23
C ALA A 409 7.12 -3.42 8.82
N LEU A 410 6.80 -4.61 8.30
CA LEU A 410 5.60 -5.36 8.71
C LEU A 410 5.48 -5.60 10.24
N PRO A 411 6.57 -5.88 11.00
CA PRO A 411 6.49 -5.97 12.46
C PRO A 411 6.14 -4.62 13.14
N PHE A 412 6.52 -3.48 12.55
CA PHE A 412 6.18 -2.15 13.06
C PHE A 412 4.68 -1.88 12.89
N LEU A 413 4.13 -2.17 11.72
CA LEU A 413 2.69 -2.09 11.45
C LEU A 413 1.90 -3.02 12.38
N LYS A 414 2.41 -4.23 12.67
CA LYS A 414 1.81 -5.14 13.67
C LYS A 414 1.87 -4.60 15.10
N HIS A 415 2.95 -3.92 15.48
CA HIS A 415 3.04 -3.23 16.77
C HIS A 415 2.05 -2.08 16.88
N ILE A 416 1.92 -1.23 15.85
CA ILE A 416 0.94 -0.13 15.81
C ILE A 416 -0.50 -0.64 16.01
N LEU A 417 -0.81 -1.85 15.52
CA LEU A 417 -2.14 -2.47 15.62
C LEU A 417 -2.35 -3.42 16.82
N GLY A 418 -1.29 -3.79 17.56
CA GLY A 418 -1.37 -4.87 18.55
C GLY A 418 -1.85 -6.21 17.94
N VAL A 419 -1.29 -6.58 16.80
CA VAL A 419 -1.54 -7.85 16.07
C VAL A 419 -0.36 -8.79 16.31
N PRO A 420 -0.56 -10.12 16.47
CA PRO A 420 0.55 -11.00 16.84
C PRO A 420 1.67 -11.08 15.79
N ILE A 421 2.89 -10.86 16.28
CA ILE A 421 4.14 -11.09 15.58
C ILE A 421 4.57 -12.52 15.87
N SER A 422 5.17 -13.19 14.90
CA SER A 422 5.62 -14.58 15.00
C SER A 422 7.04 -14.72 14.47
N PHE A 423 7.74 -15.79 14.82
CA PHE A 423 9.10 -16.05 14.33
C PHE A 423 9.26 -15.87 12.82
N SER A 424 8.24 -16.28 12.04
CA SER A 424 8.25 -16.14 10.58
C SER A 424 8.21 -14.69 10.07
N ASP A 425 7.90 -13.71 10.91
CA ASP A 425 7.84 -12.30 10.53
C ASP A 425 9.22 -11.60 10.60
N LEU A 426 10.23 -12.25 11.20
CA LEU A 426 11.61 -11.73 11.27
C LEU A 426 12.21 -11.46 9.88
N GLN A 427 11.82 -12.25 8.87
CA GLN A 427 12.18 -12.04 7.45
C GLN A 427 11.81 -10.65 6.89
N PHE A 428 10.88 -9.94 7.54
CA PHE A 428 10.47 -8.58 7.13
C PHE A 428 11.28 -7.48 7.83
N LEU A 429 12.18 -7.85 8.75
CA LEU A 429 13.27 -6.98 9.19
C LEU A 429 14.54 -7.34 8.42
N ASP A 430 14.87 -8.64 8.41
CA ASP A 430 16.13 -9.14 7.90
C ASP A 430 15.99 -10.60 7.39
N ASP A 431 16.32 -10.84 6.12
CA ASP A 431 16.32 -12.20 5.54
C ASP A 431 17.51 -13.04 5.98
N GLU A 432 18.68 -12.46 6.23
CA GLU A 432 19.92 -13.18 6.57
C GLU A 432 19.85 -13.73 8.00
N ILE A 433 19.41 -12.90 8.96
CA ILE A 433 19.15 -13.32 10.35
C ILE A 433 18.06 -14.40 10.37
N TYR A 434 16.96 -14.21 9.66
CA TYR A 434 15.88 -15.19 9.59
C TYR A 434 16.33 -16.53 8.97
N ASN A 435 17.09 -16.49 7.87
CA ASN A 435 17.60 -17.71 7.24
C ASN A 435 18.64 -18.41 8.12
N SER A 436 19.53 -17.67 8.79
CA SER A 436 20.54 -18.20 9.72
C SER A 436 19.88 -18.87 10.93
N ALA A 437 18.89 -18.23 11.54
CA ALA A 437 18.10 -18.81 12.63
C ALA A 437 17.29 -20.05 12.17
N LEU A 438 16.80 -20.06 10.92
CA LEU A 438 16.25 -21.26 10.29
C LEU A 438 17.28 -22.36 10.00
N MET A 439 18.58 -22.07 9.90
CA MET A 439 19.63 -23.10 9.82
C MET A 439 19.90 -23.71 11.21
N VAL A 440 20.07 -22.89 12.25
CA VAL A 440 20.22 -23.34 13.65
C VAL A 440 19.05 -24.24 14.11
N LYS A 441 17.82 -23.93 13.66
CA LYS A 441 16.64 -24.79 13.89
C LYS A 441 16.73 -26.18 13.23
N LYS A 442 17.42 -26.29 12.09
CA LYS A 442 17.45 -27.51 11.23
C LYS A 442 18.68 -28.37 11.42
N ILE A 443 19.82 -27.77 11.74
CA ILE A 443 21.08 -28.46 11.96
C ILE A 443 20.95 -29.39 13.17
N ASP A 444 21.51 -30.59 13.07
CA ASP A 444 21.49 -31.57 14.17
C ASP A 444 22.63 -31.35 15.16
N ASP A 445 23.83 -31.01 14.66
CA ASP A 445 25.03 -30.74 15.46
C ASP A 445 25.37 -29.25 15.42
N ILE A 446 25.14 -28.56 16.55
CA ILE A 446 25.23 -27.09 16.68
C ILE A 446 26.56 -26.66 17.31
N GLU A 447 27.24 -27.56 18.03
CA GLU A 447 28.48 -27.29 18.76
C GLU A 447 29.58 -26.66 17.86
N PRO A 448 29.77 -27.08 16.59
CA PRO A 448 30.75 -26.46 15.68
C PRO A 448 30.45 -25.01 15.26
N LEU A 449 29.26 -24.47 15.58
CA LEU A 449 28.92 -23.07 15.33
C LEU A 449 29.39 -22.13 16.46
N CYS A 450 29.77 -22.69 17.62
CA CYS A 450 30.23 -21.94 18.80
C CYS A 450 29.34 -20.74 19.17
N LEU A 451 28.02 -20.92 19.06
CA LEU A 451 27.02 -19.92 19.44
C LEU A 451 26.82 -19.91 20.95
N ASP A 452 26.67 -18.72 21.52
CA ASP A 452 26.23 -18.47 22.89
C ASP A 452 24.85 -17.76 22.88
N PHE A 453 24.38 -17.28 24.03
CA PHE A 453 23.16 -16.46 24.10
C PHE A 453 23.50 -14.96 23.97
N THR A 454 24.21 -14.57 22.91
CA THR A 454 24.42 -13.16 22.53
C THR A 454 23.86 -12.83 21.14
N ALA A 455 23.76 -11.54 20.83
CA ALA A 455 23.61 -11.03 19.48
C ALA A 455 24.62 -9.91 19.24
N THR A 456 25.09 -9.79 17.99
CA THR A 456 25.94 -8.67 17.56
C THR A 456 25.09 -7.62 16.85
N ARG A 457 25.14 -6.36 17.31
CA ARG A 457 24.69 -5.19 16.54
C ARG A 457 25.90 -4.44 15.99
N VAL A 458 25.70 -3.59 14.98
CA VAL A 458 26.75 -2.73 14.43
C VAL A 458 26.47 -1.29 14.84
N VAL A 459 27.49 -0.61 15.37
CA VAL A 459 27.46 0.80 15.80
C VAL A 459 28.73 1.46 15.26
N ASP A 460 28.60 2.52 14.44
CA ASP A 460 29.73 3.20 13.78
C ASP A 460 30.76 2.27 13.11
N GLY A 461 30.27 1.22 12.46
CA GLY A 461 31.09 0.20 11.80
C GLY A 461 31.83 -0.76 12.75
N ARG A 462 31.57 -0.70 14.05
CA ARG A 462 32.11 -1.61 15.08
C ARG A 462 31.05 -2.64 15.47
N ALA A 463 31.49 -3.85 15.78
CA ALA A 463 30.64 -4.86 16.41
C ALA A 463 30.46 -4.53 17.90
N ASP A 464 29.21 -4.46 18.34
CA ASP A 464 28.80 -4.39 19.73
C ASP A 464 28.02 -5.67 20.08
N VAL A 465 28.35 -6.32 21.19
CA VAL A 465 27.83 -7.64 21.56
C VAL A 465 26.98 -7.51 22.80
N VAL A 466 25.70 -7.89 22.68
CA VAL A 466 24.71 -7.81 23.76
C VAL A 466 24.22 -9.19 24.15
N GLU A 467 24.04 -9.43 25.45
CA GLU A 467 23.47 -10.70 25.93
C GLU A 467 21.96 -10.74 25.67
N LEU A 468 21.46 -11.87 25.16
CA LEU A 468 20.04 -12.12 24.91
C LEU A 468 19.27 -12.55 26.18
N VAL A 469 20.01 -12.95 27.22
CA VAL A 469 19.54 -13.30 28.57
C VAL A 469 20.68 -12.99 29.56
N ASP A 470 20.36 -12.74 30.83
CA ASP A 470 21.36 -12.50 31.88
C ASP A 470 22.47 -13.58 31.89
N GLY A 471 23.73 -13.19 31.69
CA GLY A 471 24.88 -14.10 31.63
C GLY A 471 24.98 -14.92 30.33
N GLY A 472 24.27 -14.50 29.27
CA GLY A 472 24.15 -15.21 27.99
C GLY A 472 25.48 -15.55 27.30
N ALA A 473 26.53 -14.74 27.47
CA ALA A 473 27.87 -15.00 26.94
C ALA A 473 28.60 -16.17 27.66
N SER A 474 27.99 -16.73 28.71
CA SER A 474 28.47 -17.93 29.42
C SER A 474 27.54 -19.14 29.22
N ILE A 475 26.65 -19.11 28.22
CA ILE A 475 25.67 -20.16 27.93
C ILE A 475 25.81 -20.62 26.49
N ASP A 476 26.52 -21.73 26.25
CA ASP A 476 26.63 -22.35 24.93
C ASP A 476 25.26 -22.80 24.39
N VAL A 477 25.01 -22.65 23.09
CA VAL A 477 23.77 -23.09 22.44
C VAL A 477 23.85 -24.58 22.09
N THR A 478 23.19 -25.41 22.88
CA THR A 478 23.10 -26.87 22.68
C THR A 478 21.84 -27.26 21.92
N ARG A 479 21.76 -28.53 21.48
CA ARG A 479 20.56 -29.09 20.82
C ARG A 479 19.29 -28.97 21.69
N GLU A 480 19.44 -29.02 23.01
CA GLU A 480 18.38 -28.97 24.00
C GLU A 480 17.90 -27.53 24.22
N ASN A 481 18.82 -26.56 24.33
CA ASN A 481 18.49 -25.18 24.65
C ASN A 481 18.22 -24.29 23.41
N ARG A 482 18.56 -24.74 22.18
CA ARG A 482 18.40 -23.96 20.94
C ARG A 482 17.02 -23.31 20.73
N SER A 483 15.95 -23.93 21.22
CA SER A 483 14.60 -23.37 21.12
C SER A 483 14.45 -22.09 21.96
N ARG A 484 15.13 -22.02 23.12
CA ARG A 484 15.21 -20.83 23.98
C ARG A 484 16.11 -19.76 23.34
N TYR A 485 17.22 -20.15 22.73
CA TYR A 485 18.10 -19.24 21.97
C TYR A 485 17.34 -18.57 20.81
N LEU A 486 16.68 -19.37 19.96
CA LEU A 486 15.91 -18.87 18.82
C LEU A 486 14.73 -17.96 19.23
N ASP A 487 14.12 -18.22 20.39
CA ASP A 487 13.04 -17.40 20.93
C ASP A 487 13.57 -16.07 21.52
N ALA A 488 14.68 -16.09 22.24
CA ALA A 488 15.34 -14.89 22.77
C ALA A 488 15.89 -14.01 21.64
N LEU A 489 16.60 -14.58 20.66
CA LEU A 489 17.09 -13.89 19.46
C LEU A 489 15.94 -13.22 18.69
N PHE A 490 14.80 -13.91 18.56
CA PHE A 490 13.60 -13.35 17.94
C PHE A 490 13.04 -12.17 18.75
N LYS A 491 12.83 -12.34 20.06
CA LYS A 491 12.28 -11.30 20.96
C LYS A 491 13.16 -10.05 21.01
N TYR A 492 14.48 -10.24 21.03
CA TYR A 492 15.48 -9.19 20.91
C TYR A 492 15.27 -8.34 19.65
N HIS A 493 15.28 -8.97 18.47
CA HIS A 493 15.18 -8.24 17.20
C HIS A 493 13.81 -7.59 16.95
N VAL A 494 12.70 -8.18 17.42
CA VAL A 494 11.36 -7.63 17.14
C VAL A 494 10.78 -6.73 18.24
N LEU A 495 11.35 -6.69 19.45
CA LEU A 495 10.93 -5.73 20.47
C LEU A 495 12.01 -5.26 21.43
N GLU A 496 12.78 -6.16 22.05
CA GLU A 496 13.50 -5.79 23.28
C GLU A 496 14.62 -4.77 23.02
N SER A 497 15.28 -4.89 21.86
CA SER A 497 16.28 -3.94 21.34
C SER A 497 15.75 -2.55 20.96
N VAL A 498 14.42 -2.39 20.87
CA VAL A 498 13.74 -1.16 20.42
C VAL A 498 12.60 -0.74 21.37
N SER A 499 12.58 -1.28 22.60
CA SER A 499 11.43 -1.21 23.51
C SER A 499 11.08 0.22 23.94
N GLY A 500 12.09 1.07 24.21
CA GLY A 500 11.89 2.47 24.63
C GLY A 500 11.54 3.40 23.46
N GLN A 501 12.20 3.21 22.33
CA GLN A 501 11.96 3.91 21.07
C GLN A 501 10.51 3.68 20.59
N LEU A 502 10.10 2.41 20.51
CA LEU A 502 8.75 2.02 20.12
C LEU A 502 7.70 2.50 21.13
N LEU A 503 8.03 2.50 22.44
CA LEU A 503 7.15 3.02 23.48
C LEU A 503 6.88 4.52 23.30
N SER A 504 7.92 5.31 23.03
CA SER A 504 7.82 6.76 22.82
C SER A 504 7.01 7.07 21.56
N PHE A 505 7.38 6.45 20.44
CA PHE A 505 6.66 6.57 19.16
C PHE A 505 5.18 6.21 19.27
N LEU A 506 4.85 5.05 19.86
CA LEU A 506 3.46 4.59 19.96
C LEU A 506 2.62 5.43 20.93
N THR A 507 3.20 5.90 22.04
CA THR A 507 2.46 6.75 22.98
C THR A 507 2.05 8.06 22.28
N ALA A 508 3.00 8.73 21.64
CA ALA A 508 2.78 9.97 20.91
C ALA A 508 1.83 9.83 19.72
N LEU A 509 1.93 8.72 18.96
CA LEU A 509 1.01 8.36 17.90
C LEU A 509 -0.45 8.28 18.41
N TYR A 510 -0.67 7.66 19.57
CA TYR A 510 -2.00 7.47 20.13
C TYR A 510 -2.59 8.70 20.83
N ASP A 511 -1.75 9.65 21.26
CA ASP A 511 -2.21 10.96 21.73
C ASP A 511 -2.85 11.76 20.58
N VAL A 512 -2.29 11.68 19.35
CA VAL A 512 -2.93 12.27 18.16
C VAL A 512 -4.13 11.44 17.69
N VAL A 513 -3.91 10.17 17.33
CA VAL A 513 -4.92 9.26 16.75
C VAL A 513 -5.13 8.04 17.65
N PRO A 514 -6.25 7.97 18.41
CA PRO A 514 -6.49 6.94 19.41
C PRO A 514 -6.36 5.50 18.88
N GLU A 515 -5.61 4.66 19.59
CA GLU A 515 -5.26 3.27 19.19
C GLU A 515 -6.47 2.43 18.72
N GLY A 516 -7.64 2.65 19.31
CA GLY A 516 -8.89 1.98 18.93
C GLY A 516 -9.27 2.17 17.46
N LEU A 517 -9.15 3.40 16.93
CA LEU A 517 -9.49 3.70 15.53
C LEU A 517 -8.58 2.95 14.55
N LEU A 518 -7.30 2.78 14.90
CA LEU A 518 -6.34 2.03 14.08
C LEU A 518 -6.61 0.52 14.18
N LYS A 519 -6.98 0.01 15.36
CA LYS A 519 -7.20 -1.42 15.67
C LYS A 519 -8.35 -2.13 14.94
N VAL A 520 -9.07 -1.46 14.04
CA VAL A 520 -10.03 -2.09 13.11
C VAL A 520 -9.37 -2.66 11.86
N PHE A 521 -8.20 -2.14 11.49
CA PHE A 521 -7.44 -2.53 10.31
C PHE A 521 -6.53 -3.73 10.59
N ASP A 522 -6.19 -4.49 9.56
CA ASP A 522 -4.96 -5.30 9.57
C ASP A 522 -3.77 -4.54 8.94
N TYR A 523 -2.56 -5.11 9.06
CA TYR A 523 -1.32 -4.38 8.75
C TYR A 523 -1.21 -3.90 7.30
N GLN A 524 -1.85 -4.59 6.34
CA GLN A 524 -1.85 -4.11 4.94
C GLN A 524 -2.90 -3.02 4.74
N GLU A 525 -4.05 -3.11 5.39
CA GLU A 525 -5.06 -2.04 5.38
C GLU A 525 -4.51 -0.75 5.99
N LEU A 526 -3.74 -0.85 7.08
CA LEU A 526 -3.03 0.29 7.68
C LEU A 526 -1.96 0.86 6.74
N GLU A 527 -1.15 0.01 6.10
CA GLU A 527 -0.14 0.48 5.14
C GLU A 527 -0.76 1.26 3.97
N LEU A 528 -1.90 0.79 3.44
CA LEU A 528 -2.63 1.47 2.35
C LEU A 528 -3.30 2.78 2.80
N LEU A 529 -3.75 2.84 4.06
CA LEU A 529 -4.25 4.08 4.68
C LEU A 529 -3.13 5.12 4.82
N MET A 530 -1.94 4.69 5.25
CA MET A 530 -0.79 5.57 5.48
C MET A 530 -0.05 5.97 4.20
N CYS A 531 0.16 5.06 3.25
CA CYS A 531 1.07 5.24 2.11
C CYS A 531 0.36 5.32 0.75
N GLY A 532 -0.96 5.08 0.72
CA GLY A 532 -1.75 5.01 -0.51
C GLY A 532 -1.55 3.73 -1.33
N VAL A 533 -2.05 3.70 -2.56
CA VAL A 533 -1.80 2.59 -3.49
C VAL A 533 -0.37 2.65 -4.05
N PRO A 534 0.33 1.50 -4.20
CA PRO A 534 1.75 1.48 -4.54
C PRO A 534 2.07 1.70 -6.03
N SER A 535 1.07 1.79 -6.91
CA SER A 535 1.25 2.04 -8.34
C SER A 535 0.15 2.93 -8.91
N ILE A 536 0.53 3.82 -9.83
CA ILE A 536 -0.37 4.79 -10.45
C ILE A 536 -1.10 4.13 -11.63
N ASP A 537 -2.40 3.92 -11.46
CA ASP A 537 -3.30 3.50 -12.53
C ASP A 537 -3.77 4.72 -13.34
N VAL A 538 -3.30 4.80 -14.58
CA VAL A 538 -3.58 5.95 -15.47
C VAL A 538 -5.03 5.97 -15.94
N GLU A 539 -5.70 4.82 -16.00
CA GLU A 539 -7.14 4.79 -16.34
C GLU A 539 -7.96 5.44 -15.22
N ASP A 540 -7.62 5.15 -13.97
CA ASP A 540 -8.24 5.74 -12.77
C ASP A 540 -7.97 7.25 -12.67
N TRP A 541 -6.75 7.69 -13.01
CA TRP A 541 -6.39 9.12 -13.12
C TRP A 541 -7.26 9.83 -14.17
N LYS A 542 -7.28 9.29 -15.40
CA LYS A 542 -8.00 9.80 -16.57
C LYS A 542 -9.52 9.86 -16.34
N LYS A 543 -10.08 8.83 -15.70
CA LYS A 543 -11.50 8.69 -15.33
C LYS A 543 -11.96 9.66 -14.24
N HIS A 544 -11.03 10.15 -13.41
CA HIS A 544 -11.30 11.09 -12.31
C HIS A 544 -10.57 12.42 -12.48
N THR A 545 -10.31 12.82 -13.73
CA THR A 545 -9.80 14.15 -14.09
C THR A 545 -10.93 15.05 -14.58
N ASP A 546 -11.09 16.22 -13.97
CA ASP A 546 -12.02 17.26 -14.46
C ASP A 546 -11.27 18.27 -15.36
N PHE A 547 -11.92 18.81 -16.40
CA PHE A 547 -11.28 19.68 -17.39
C PHE A 547 -11.89 21.09 -17.45
N LYS A 548 -11.04 22.12 -17.57
CA LYS A 548 -11.42 23.52 -17.78
C LYS A 548 -10.83 24.06 -19.09
N PHE A 549 -11.69 24.39 -20.04
CA PHE A 549 -11.31 24.90 -21.36
C PHE A 549 -11.08 26.42 -21.35
N TYR A 550 -10.28 26.91 -22.30
CA TYR A 550 -9.71 28.27 -22.24
C TYR A 550 -10.73 29.38 -22.51
N SER A 551 -11.63 29.18 -23.49
CA SER A 551 -12.52 30.26 -23.97
C SER A 551 -14.02 30.04 -23.74
N HIS A 552 -14.46 28.80 -23.52
CA HIS A 552 -15.88 28.44 -23.52
C HIS A 552 -16.15 27.25 -22.57
N ASN A 553 -17.42 27.02 -22.22
CA ASN A 553 -17.86 25.78 -21.57
C ASN A 553 -17.78 24.53 -22.48
N PHE A 554 -17.11 24.61 -23.64
CA PHE A 554 -16.99 23.52 -24.63
C PHE A 554 -15.59 23.52 -25.26
N PRO A 555 -14.97 22.34 -25.44
CA PRO A 555 -13.61 22.25 -25.98
C PRO A 555 -13.55 22.51 -27.49
N THR A 556 -12.47 23.18 -27.92
CA THR A 556 -12.03 23.21 -29.31
C THR A 556 -11.34 21.90 -29.70
N GLU A 557 -11.22 21.63 -31.00
CA GLU A 557 -10.58 20.40 -31.51
C GLU A 557 -9.11 20.30 -31.07
N LEU A 558 -8.39 21.42 -30.96
CA LEU A 558 -7.01 21.41 -30.48
C LEU A 558 -6.90 21.10 -28.98
N GLU A 559 -7.84 21.57 -28.15
CA GLU A 559 -7.90 21.20 -26.71
C GLU A 559 -8.21 19.70 -26.54
N LEU A 560 -9.09 19.13 -27.37
CA LEU A 560 -9.34 17.67 -27.38
C LEU A 560 -8.08 16.88 -27.76
N ASN A 561 -7.38 17.28 -28.83
CA ASN A 561 -6.11 16.66 -29.20
C ASN A 561 -5.08 16.75 -28.05
N ASN A 562 -5.00 17.88 -27.36
CA ASN A 562 -4.09 18.06 -26.21
C ASN A 562 -4.45 17.14 -25.03
N ILE A 563 -5.75 16.86 -24.80
CA ILE A 563 -6.17 15.86 -23.80
C ILE A 563 -5.74 14.45 -24.22
N GLU A 564 -5.95 14.07 -25.48
CA GLU A 564 -5.53 12.76 -26.00
C GLU A 564 -4.00 12.60 -25.90
N TRP A 565 -3.24 13.59 -26.35
CA TRP A 565 -1.78 13.63 -26.27
C TRP A 565 -1.24 13.58 -24.84
N LEU A 566 -1.87 14.29 -23.89
CA LEU A 566 -1.50 14.24 -22.48
C LEU A 566 -1.60 12.81 -21.94
N TRP A 567 -2.73 12.14 -22.16
CA TRP A 567 -2.91 10.78 -21.66
C TRP A 567 -2.03 9.76 -22.36
N GLU A 568 -1.82 9.85 -23.66
CA GLU A 568 -0.85 9.00 -24.35
C GLU A 568 0.56 9.16 -23.76
N VAL A 569 1.02 10.39 -23.50
CA VAL A 569 2.33 10.63 -22.86
C VAL A 569 2.39 10.05 -21.45
N VAL A 570 1.34 10.24 -20.63
CA VAL A 570 1.29 9.70 -19.25
C VAL A 570 1.19 8.16 -19.23
N GLU A 571 0.56 7.56 -20.23
CA GLU A 571 0.54 6.11 -20.46
C GLU A 571 1.93 5.59 -20.87
N ASP A 572 2.69 6.33 -21.69
CA ASP A 572 4.08 6.01 -22.07
C ASP A 572 5.10 6.19 -20.92
N LEU A 573 4.85 7.07 -19.94
CA LEU A 573 5.72 7.28 -18.76
C LEU A 573 5.84 6.03 -17.87
N LYS A 574 6.99 5.84 -17.20
CA LYS A 574 7.17 4.82 -16.16
C LYS A 574 6.45 5.22 -14.86
N ASN A 575 6.26 4.27 -13.94
CA ASN A 575 5.61 4.57 -12.66
C ASN A 575 6.37 5.63 -11.83
N GLU A 576 7.70 5.62 -11.81
CA GLU A 576 8.54 6.65 -11.19
C GLU A 576 8.27 8.04 -11.77
N ASP A 577 8.16 8.14 -13.09
CA ASP A 577 7.95 9.39 -13.82
C ASP A 577 6.51 9.92 -13.64
N ARG A 578 5.53 9.02 -13.58
CA ARG A 578 4.14 9.34 -13.18
C ARG A 578 4.07 9.84 -11.73
N VAL A 579 4.85 9.27 -10.82
CA VAL A 579 4.96 9.71 -9.41
C VAL A 579 5.52 11.13 -9.35
N ARG A 580 6.55 11.45 -10.14
CA ARG A 580 7.07 12.83 -10.27
C ARG A 580 6.01 13.80 -10.81
N LEU A 581 5.34 13.46 -11.90
CA LEU A 581 4.27 14.31 -12.47
C LEU A 581 3.09 14.52 -11.50
N LEU A 582 2.74 13.50 -10.71
CA LEU A 582 1.72 13.61 -9.66
C LEU A 582 2.18 14.52 -8.51
N GLN A 583 3.44 14.42 -8.10
CA GLN A 583 4.03 15.28 -7.08
C GLN A 583 4.06 16.75 -7.53
N PHE A 584 4.48 17.03 -8.78
CA PHE A 584 4.44 18.37 -9.35
C PHE A 584 3.04 18.99 -9.32
N THR A 585 2.00 18.19 -9.58
CA THR A 585 0.62 18.68 -9.72
C THR A 585 -0.23 18.67 -8.45
N THR A 586 0.17 17.92 -7.41
CA THR A 586 -0.60 17.75 -6.16
C THR A 586 0.20 17.97 -4.88
N GLY A 587 1.53 18.11 -4.96
CA GLY A 587 2.44 18.16 -3.82
C GLY A 587 2.78 16.80 -3.22
N THR A 588 2.22 15.69 -3.71
CA THR A 588 2.55 14.33 -3.24
C THR A 588 2.65 13.32 -4.39
N GLY A 589 3.60 12.39 -4.27
CA GLY A 589 3.76 11.29 -5.23
C GLY A 589 2.80 10.11 -5.01
N ARG A 590 1.85 10.20 -4.05
CA ARG A 590 1.01 9.08 -3.61
C ARG A 590 -0.47 9.27 -3.98
N VAL A 591 -1.14 8.17 -4.32
CA VAL A 591 -2.58 8.14 -4.63
C VAL A 591 -3.33 7.46 -3.48
N PRO A 592 -4.45 8.01 -2.97
CA PRO A 592 -5.21 7.43 -1.87
C PRO A 592 -5.71 6.00 -2.14
N ALA A 593 -6.01 5.26 -1.07
CA ALA A 593 -6.56 3.90 -1.14
C ALA A 593 -7.88 3.81 -1.95
N GLN A 594 -8.64 4.90 -2.00
CA GLN A 594 -9.87 5.05 -2.78
C GLN A 594 -9.63 5.34 -4.28
N GLY A 595 -8.38 5.47 -4.73
CA GLY A 595 -8.03 5.91 -6.09
C GLY A 595 -8.10 7.42 -6.28
N PHE A 596 -8.01 7.87 -7.53
CA PHE A 596 -7.94 9.31 -7.85
C PHE A 596 -9.20 10.12 -7.46
N LYS A 597 -10.36 9.47 -7.40
CA LYS A 597 -11.60 10.04 -6.83
C LYS A 597 -11.47 10.48 -5.36
N GLY A 598 -10.49 9.94 -4.63
CA GLY A 598 -10.20 10.25 -3.23
C GLY A 598 -9.14 11.34 -3.02
N LEU A 599 -8.64 12.01 -4.06
CA LEU A 599 -7.76 13.17 -3.87
C LEU A 599 -8.49 14.27 -3.08
N ILE A 600 -7.77 14.95 -2.18
CA ILE A 600 -8.30 15.98 -1.28
C ILE A 600 -7.61 17.33 -1.47
N SER A 601 -8.22 18.38 -0.94
CA SER A 601 -7.66 19.71 -0.66
C SER A 601 -7.05 19.74 0.77
N SER A 602 -6.51 20.87 1.22
CA SER A 602 -6.00 21.06 2.59
C SER A 602 -7.07 20.93 3.67
N ASP A 603 -8.25 21.47 3.38
CA ASP A 603 -9.48 21.43 4.17
C ASP A 603 -10.01 19.99 4.41
N GLY A 604 -9.45 18.97 3.76
CA GLY A 604 -9.88 17.57 3.85
C GLY A 604 -11.02 17.19 2.90
N ARG A 605 -11.57 18.15 2.16
CA ARG A 605 -12.64 17.93 1.19
C ARG A 605 -12.07 17.30 -0.07
N VAL A 606 -12.87 16.47 -0.74
CA VAL A 606 -12.51 15.83 -2.00
C VAL A 606 -12.29 16.91 -3.07
N ARG A 607 -11.11 16.88 -3.68
CA ARG A 607 -10.75 17.75 -4.80
C ARG A 607 -9.97 16.93 -5.82
N ARG A 608 -10.63 16.57 -6.91
CA ARG A 608 -10.05 15.77 -8.00
C ARG A 608 -8.85 16.47 -8.63
N PHE A 609 -8.00 15.66 -9.25
CA PHE A 609 -7.03 16.19 -10.19
C PHE A 609 -7.76 16.89 -11.35
N ASN A 610 -7.28 18.05 -11.77
CA ASN A 610 -7.95 18.84 -12.81
C ASN A 610 -6.95 19.54 -13.73
N VAL A 611 -7.31 19.65 -15.02
CA VAL A 611 -6.46 20.29 -16.03
C VAL A 611 -7.17 21.53 -16.57
N ALA A 612 -6.50 22.67 -16.50
CA ALA A 612 -7.02 23.95 -16.97
C ALA A 612 -6.17 24.48 -18.13
N PHE A 613 -6.79 24.76 -19.28
CA PHE A 613 -6.08 25.29 -20.43
C PHE A 613 -5.74 26.77 -20.23
N SER A 614 -4.44 27.09 -20.21
CA SER A 614 -3.93 28.41 -19.81
C SER A 614 -3.84 29.42 -20.96
N GLY A 615 -3.80 28.97 -22.21
CA GLY A 615 -3.82 29.84 -23.40
C GLY A 615 -3.22 29.22 -24.64
N ARG A 616 -3.11 30.03 -25.71
CA ARG A 616 -2.46 29.68 -26.99
C ARG A 616 -1.14 30.42 -27.23
N ASP A 617 -0.72 31.27 -26.30
CA ASP A 617 0.50 32.06 -26.45
C ASP A 617 1.72 31.14 -26.43
N GLN A 618 2.48 31.13 -27.53
CA GLN A 618 3.65 30.27 -27.69
C GLN A 618 4.89 30.81 -26.96
N SER A 619 4.81 31.97 -26.29
CA SER A 619 5.88 32.47 -25.42
C SER A 619 5.90 31.81 -24.04
N PHE A 620 4.79 31.21 -23.59
CA PHE A 620 4.65 30.57 -22.28
C PHE A 620 4.17 29.12 -22.41
N LEU A 621 5.04 28.25 -22.96
CA LEU A 621 4.74 26.84 -23.20
C LEU A 621 5.03 25.90 -22.01
N PHE A 622 5.61 26.38 -20.91
CA PHE A 622 5.85 25.54 -19.73
C PHE A 622 4.57 25.41 -18.87
N PRO A 623 4.09 24.19 -18.54
CA PRO A 623 2.92 24.01 -17.67
C PRO A 623 3.16 24.52 -16.24
N LYS A 624 2.15 25.14 -15.64
CA LYS A 624 2.20 25.55 -14.22
C LYS A 624 1.33 24.62 -13.36
N ALA A 625 1.63 24.52 -12.07
CA ALA A 625 0.88 23.69 -11.14
C ALA A 625 0.34 24.52 -9.97
N HIS A 626 -0.86 24.14 -9.49
CA HIS A 626 -1.42 24.64 -8.24
C HIS A 626 -1.74 23.43 -7.36
N THR A 627 -0.73 22.96 -6.64
CA THR A 627 -0.76 21.75 -5.81
C THR A 627 -1.87 21.75 -4.77
N CYS A 628 -2.14 22.90 -4.14
CA CYS A 628 -3.28 23.14 -3.24
C CYS A 628 -4.64 22.78 -3.85
N PHE A 629 -4.77 22.86 -5.18
CA PHE A 629 -6.00 22.57 -5.92
C PHE A 629 -5.93 21.30 -6.79
N ASN A 630 -4.85 20.52 -6.67
CA ASN A 630 -4.53 19.36 -7.50
C ASN A 630 -4.60 19.68 -9.01
N ARG A 631 -4.16 20.89 -9.42
CA ARG A 631 -4.42 21.45 -10.75
C ARG A 631 -3.16 21.61 -11.60
N LEU A 632 -3.25 21.18 -12.86
CA LEU A 632 -2.27 21.42 -13.92
C LEU A 632 -2.80 22.49 -14.88
N ASP A 633 -2.12 23.64 -14.95
CA ASP A 633 -2.38 24.70 -15.93
C ASP A 633 -1.57 24.41 -17.20
N LEU A 634 -2.25 23.87 -18.21
CA LEU A 634 -1.66 23.28 -19.42
C LEU A 634 -1.77 24.26 -20.62
N PRO A 635 -0.66 24.69 -21.23
CA PRO A 635 -0.68 25.44 -22.48
C PRO A 635 -1.30 24.62 -23.62
N ILE A 636 -1.93 25.27 -24.59
CA ILE A 636 -2.48 24.60 -25.78
C ILE A 636 -1.35 24.44 -26.80
N TYR A 637 -0.76 23.25 -26.84
CA TYR A 637 0.31 22.88 -27.78
C TYR A 637 -0.23 22.62 -29.19
N ASN A 638 0.66 22.78 -30.17
CA ASN A 638 0.35 22.53 -31.59
C ASN A 638 0.65 21.09 -32.06
N SER A 639 1.41 20.30 -31.29
CA SER A 639 1.66 18.88 -31.58
C SER A 639 1.95 18.06 -30.30
N LYS A 640 1.88 16.72 -30.39
CA LYS A 640 2.16 15.80 -29.27
C LYS A 640 3.61 15.92 -28.80
N GLU A 641 4.55 16.11 -29.73
CA GLU A 641 5.99 16.11 -29.47
C GLU A 641 6.37 17.25 -28.53
N VAL A 642 5.80 18.44 -28.72
CA VAL A 642 6.03 19.60 -27.85
C VAL A 642 5.42 19.36 -26.46
N LEU A 643 4.19 18.83 -26.38
CA LEU A 643 3.59 18.46 -25.09
C LEU A 643 4.47 17.45 -24.35
N ALA A 644 4.95 16.41 -25.06
CA ALA A 644 5.82 15.38 -24.51
C ALA A 644 7.16 15.95 -24.01
N GLU A 645 7.76 16.90 -24.74
CA GLU A 645 8.99 17.59 -24.32
C GLU A 645 8.79 18.29 -22.95
N TYR A 646 7.76 19.11 -22.81
CA TYR A 646 7.49 19.83 -21.55
C TYR A 646 7.08 18.93 -20.38
N ILE A 647 6.32 17.84 -20.63
CA ILE A 647 6.03 16.84 -19.59
C ILE A 647 7.29 16.09 -19.16
N ASN A 648 8.20 15.75 -20.09
CA ASN A 648 9.49 15.14 -19.74
C ASN A 648 10.42 16.10 -18.99
N LEU A 649 10.38 17.41 -19.28
CA LEU A 649 11.11 18.42 -18.50
C LEU A 649 10.62 18.48 -17.05
N ILE A 650 9.30 18.51 -16.82
CA ILE A 650 8.70 18.45 -15.47
C ILE A 650 9.16 17.20 -14.71
N VAL A 651 9.21 16.05 -15.38
CA VAL A 651 9.68 14.77 -14.81
C VAL A 651 11.19 14.77 -14.50
N GLN A 652 11.98 15.67 -15.10
CA GLN A 652 13.43 15.78 -14.88
C GLN A 652 13.83 16.89 -13.91
N MET A 653 12.89 17.74 -13.48
CA MET A 653 13.15 18.80 -12.51
C MET A 653 13.07 18.30 -11.07
N ASP A 654 13.86 18.91 -10.19
CA ASP A 654 13.65 18.81 -8.75
C ASP A 654 12.34 19.51 -8.37
N ILE A 655 11.49 18.81 -7.62
CA ILE A 655 10.08 19.17 -7.38
C ILE A 655 9.91 19.86 -6.01
N THR A 656 10.99 20.51 -5.54
CA THR A 656 11.14 21.06 -4.19
C THR A 656 11.59 22.51 -4.30
N GLY A 657 10.92 23.40 -3.58
CA GLY A 657 10.98 24.84 -3.75
C GLY A 657 9.93 25.31 -4.77
N PHE A 658 8.82 25.88 -4.28
CA PHE A 658 7.77 26.45 -5.14
C PHE A 658 8.17 27.77 -5.85
N THR A 659 9.46 28.15 -5.78
CA THR A 659 10.02 29.42 -6.26
C THR A 659 10.40 29.37 -7.75
N ILE A 660 9.41 29.23 -8.63
CA ILE A 660 9.55 29.49 -10.08
C ILE A 660 8.37 30.37 -10.55
N GLU A 661 8.51 31.69 -10.35
CA GLU A 661 7.65 32.71 -10.98
C GLU A 661 8.23 33.17 -12.33
#